data_AF-B1MZT7-F1
#
_entry.id   AF-B1MZT7-F1
#
_cell.length_a   1.000
_cell.length_b   1.000
_cell.length_c   1.000
_cell.angle_alpha   90.00
_cell.angle_beta   90.00
_cell.angle_gamma   90.00
#
_symmetry.space_group_name_H-M   'P 1'
#
loop_
_entity.id
_entity.type
_entity.pdbx_description
1 polymer ?
#
loop_
_entity_poly.entity_id
_entity_poly.type
_entity_poly.pdbx_seq_one_letter_code
_entity_poly.pdbx_strand_id
1 'polypeptide(L)'
;MRDMRVICDRKKLYKSGKVLVTAGIFALMMFGVTTASVSANTIAVDTNHSRTSEQINKSAVDKVNDDKTTLGAAKVVAVATTPATPVADKTVSAPAADKAVDTTSSTTPATDKAVDTTSSTTPATDKAVDTTPTTPAADKAVDTTPTTPADKAVDTTPTTPAANKVVDTTPATAATDKAVDTPATPAADKLANTTPATDKAVATTPATPVANKAADTSSIHDQPLDTNVPTDKSANLVSTTQKSTDNQQVKSTETSHLQEINGKTYFLDDNGQVKKNFTAIIDGKVLYFDKTSGELTANAPQVTKGLVNIDNAHNAAHDLTADNFTNVDGYLTANSWYRPKDILKNGTTWTPTTAEDFRPLLMSWWPDKNTQVAYLQYMQSVGMLPDDVKVSNDDNMSTLTDAAMTVQKNIESRIGVSGKTDWLKQDMNKLIDSQANWNIDSESKGNDHLQGGALLYVNDDKTPNANSDYRLLNRTPTNQTGQITDPSKQGGYEMLLANDVDNSNPVVQAEQLNWLHYMMNIGTIAQNDPTANFDGYRVDAVDNVDADLLQIAGDYFKAAYGTGKTEVNANNHISILEDWDNNDSAYIKAHGNNQLTMDFPAHLALKYALNMPLAAQSGLEPLINTSLVKRGKDATENEAQPNYAFIRAHDSEVQTVIAQIIKDKINTKSDGLTVTPDEIKQAFNIYNADELKADKEYTAYNIPASYAVLLTNKDTVPRVYYGDLFSDDGQYMSQKSPYYDAITSLLKSRIKYVAGGQSMNMTYLHECFDPAKNETKPQGVLTSVRYGKGAMTADDLGNSDTRQQGIGLVINNKPFLNLNDDEQIVLNMGAAHKNQAYRPLMLTTKSGLQIYDKDAGAPVVYTNDAGQLIFKSDMVYGVSNPQVSGYFAAWVPVGASDSQDARTQSSQSETKDGDVYHSNAALDSNVIYEGFSNFQAMPEKNDDFTNVKIAQNAKLFKDLGITSFELAPQYRSSTDNSFLDSVIQNGYAFTDRYDVGYNTPTKYGTVDQLLDSLRALHAQGIQAIND
;
A
#
# COMPACT_ATOMS: atom_id res chain seq x y z
N MET A 1 -47.88 16.80 43.06
CA MET A 1 -49.17 16.79 42.35
C MET A 1 -48.87 16.92 40.86
N ARG A 2 -49.14 15.94 40.00
CA ARG A 2 -49.77 14.61 40.19
C ARG A 2 -48.91 13.52 39.54
N ASP A 3 -48.79 12.39 40.26
CA ASP A 3 -48.89 11.00 39.80
C ASP A 3 -48.05 10.58 38.56
N MET A 4 -46.95 9.83 38.73
CA MET A 4 -46.86 8.35 38.85
C MET A 4 -47.12 7.61 37.52
N ARG A 5 -46.41 6.53 37.15
CA ARG A 5 -45.79 5.50 38.01
C ARG A 5 -44.57 4.84 37.32
N VAL A 6 -43.63 4.31 38.12
CA VAL A 6 -42.51 3.45 37.66
C VAL A 6 -42.95 1.99 37.55
N ILE A 7 -42.49 1.27 36.53
CA ILE A 7 -42.30 -0.20 36.54
C ILE A 7 -40.88 -0.48 36.00
N CYS A 8 -40.18 -1.41 36.62
CA CYS A 8 -38.82 -1.80 36.25
C CYS A 8 -38.81 -2.82 35.11
N ASP A 9 -37.72 -2.88 34.34
CA ASP A 9 -37.36 -4.11 33.63
C ASP A 9 -35.87 -4.46 33.76
N ARG A 10 -35.55 -5.75 33.56
CA ARG A 10 -34.34 -6.39 34.09
C ARG A 10 -33.20 -6.42 33.09
N LYS A 11 -32.22 -5.52 33.23
CA LYS A 11 -30.90 -5.68 32.57
C LYS A 11 -30.14 -6.87 33.18
N LYS A 12 -30.22 -8.05 32.54
CA LYS A 12 -29.22 -9.12 32.73
C LYS A 12 -28.00 -8.80 31.85
N LEU A 13 -26.81 -8.77 32.44
CA LEU A 13 -25.58 -8.76 31.67
C LEU A 13 -25.30 -10.17 31.13
N TYR A 14 -24.89 -10.25 29.87
CA TYR A 14 -23.95 -11.29 29.43
C TYR A 14 -22.60 -10.64 29.14
N LYS A 15 -21.54 -11.38 29.43
CA LYS A 15 -20.16 -10.89 29.42
C LYS A 15 -19.37 -11.71 28.39
N SER A 16 -19.36 -11.25 27.14
CA SER A 16 -18.29 -11.61 26.20
C SER A 16 -17.20 -10.53 26.27
N GLY A 17 -15.95 -10.90 26.04
CA GLY A 17 -14.80 -10.08 26.43
C GLY A 17 -13.79 -9.82 25.30
N LYS A 18 -13.41 -8.54 25.21
CA LYS A 18 -12.21 -7.98 24.55
C LYS A 18 -12.22 -7.82 23.03
N VAL A 19 -12.27 -6.54 22.65
CA VAL A 19 -11.38 -5.87 21.66
C VAL A 19 -11.25 -6.54 20.29
N LEU A 20 -12.02 -6.02 19.34
CA LEU A 20 -11.54 -5.83 17.96
C LEU A 20 -10.54 -4.67 17.96
N VAL A 21 -9.36 -4.88 17.36
CA VAL A 21 -8.56 -3.79 16.78
C VAL A 21 -8.76 -3.90 15.27
N THR A 22 -9.63 -3.07 14.71
CA THR A 22 -9.78 -2.98 13.25
C THR A 22 -8.61 -2.16 12.69
N ALA A 23 -7.79 -2.77 11.83
CA ALA A 23 -6.89 -2.02 10.96
C ALA A 23 -7.69 -1.01 10.11
N GLY A 24 -7.09 0.15 9.84
CA GLY A 24 -7.82 1.37 9.48
C GLY A 24 -8.20 1.55 8.01
N ILE A 25 -8.54 0.49 7.27
CA ILE A 25 -8.96 0.62 5.87
C ILE A 25 -10.42 1.12 5.81
N PHE A 26 -10.60 2.37 5.37
CA PHE A 26 -11.85 3.03 4.93
C PHE A 26 -13.17 2.75 5.70
N ALA A 27 -13.15 2.84 7.03
CA ALA A 27 -14.37 2.85 7.84
C ALA A 27 -15.03 4.26 7.91
N LEU A 28 -16.08 4.51 7.11
CA LEU A 28 -16.83 5.78 7.14
C LEU A 28 -17.48 6.07 8.51
N MET A 29 -16.92 7.00 9.28
CA MET A 29 -17.54 7.47 10.53
C MET A 29 -18.74 8.40 10.29
N MET A 30 -19.95 7.86 10.44
CA MET A 30 -21.17 8.65 10.67
C MET A 30 -21.30 8.98 12.16
N PHE A 31 -20.99 10.22 12.56
CA PHE A 31 -21.00 10.63 13.96
C PHE A 31 -22.42 10.71 14.57
N GLY A 32 -22.75 9.76 15.44
CA GLY A 32 -23.83 9.87 16.43
C GLY A 32 -23.26 10.01 17.84
N VAL A 33 -23.27 11.24 18.39
CA VAL A 33 -22.58 11.52 19.66
C VAL A 33 -23.29 10.91 20.87
N THR A 34 -22.70 9.87 21.45
CA THR A 34 -22.80 9.57 22.89
C THR A 34 -21.44 9.16 23.44
N THR A 35 -20.97 9.83 24.48
CA THR A 35 -19.64 9.63 25.05
C THR A 35 -19.59 8.46 26.03
N ALA A 36 -18.65 7.53 25.79
CA ALA A 36 -18.25 6.49 26.73
C ALA A 36 -16.73 6.52 26.88
N SER A 37 -16.23 6.87 28.06
CA SER A 37 -14.81 7.04 28.33
C SER A 37 -14.09 5.69 28.43
N VAL A 38 -13.24 5.39 27.46
CA VAL A 38 -12.39 4.19 27.45
C VAL A 38 -11.08 4.48 28.17
N SER A 39 -11.01 4.15 29.46
CA SER A 39 -9.76 4.10 30.21
C SER A 39 -8.96 2.86 29.81
N ALA A 40 -7.71 3.02 29.35
CA ALA A 40 -6.80 1.92 29.06
C ALA A 40 -6.39 1.18 30.35
N ASN A 41 -7.16 0.16 30.73
CA ASN A 41 -6.86 -0.65 31.91
C ASN A 41 -5.67 -1.57 31.67
N THR A 42 -4.71 -1.47 32.59
CA THR A 42 -3.44 -2.20 32.66
C THR A 42 -3.62 -3.71 32.45
N ILE A 43 -2.73 -4.32 31.65
CA ILE A 43 -2.54 -5.78 31.68
C ILE A 43 -1.98 -6.14 33.07
N ALA A 44 -2.61 -7.10 33.74
CA ALA A 44 -2.32 -7.38 35.15
C ALA A 44 -0.90 -7.98 35.34
N VAL A 45 0.04 -7.15 35.78
CA VAL A 45 1.30 -7.59 36.38
C VAL A 45 1.03 -7.86 37.87
N ASP A 46 1.22 -9.10 38.31
CA ASP A 46 1.07 -9.47 39.73
C ASP A 46 2.11 -8.72 40.57
N THR A 47 1.64 -7.69 41.28
CA THR A 47 2.46 -6.68 41.96
C THR A 47 2.17 -6.69 43.46
N ASN A 48 2.41 -7.84 44.07
CA ASN A 48 2.19 -8.01 45.50
C ASN A 48 3.35 -7.44 46.34
N HIS A 49 2.99 -6.42 47.14
CA HIS A 49 3.75 -5.85 48.26
C HIS A 49 4.99 -4.98 47.97
N SER A 50 4.88 -3.70 48.35
CA SER A 50 6.00 -2.88 48.81
C SER A 50 5.65 -2.31 50.19
N ARG A 51 6.52 -2.51 51.20
CA ARG A 51 6.73 -1.59 52.33
C ARG A 51 7.93 -1.99 53.24
N THR A 52 9.00 -1.21 53.08
CA THR A 52 9.84 -0.60 54.14
C THR A 52 10.52 -1.45 55.24
N SER A 53 11.84 -1.23 55.32
CA SER A 53 12.69 -1.01 56.52
C SER A 53 13.09 -2.15 57.48
N GLU A 54 14.41 -2.41 57.45
CA GLU A 54 15.34 -2.58 58.59
C GLU A 54 15.46 -3.88 59.43
N GLN A 55 16.71 -4.06 59.92
CA GLN A 55 17.22 -4.87 61.03
C GLN A 55 17.33 -6.43 60.95
N ILE A 56 18.58 -6.84 60.71
CA ILE A 56 19.45 -7.67 61.61
C ILE A 56 19.07 -9.14 61.91
N ASN A 57 20.12 -9.98 61.83
CA ASN A 57 20.25 -11.38 62.26
C ASN A 57 19.48 -12.46 61.47
N LYS A 58 19.83 -13.76 61.46
CA LYS A 58 21.07 -14.58 61.63
C LYS A 58 20.61 -15.97 62.10
N SER A 59 21.19 -17.06 61.56
CA SER A 59 20.89 -18.46 61.89
C SER A 59 19.50 -18.97 61.44
N ALA A 60 19.24 -20.27 61.22
CA ALA A 60 20.14 -21.41 60.94
C ALA A 60 19.36 -22.67 60.50
N VAL A 61 19.97 -23.47 59.59
CA VAL A 61 20.13 -24.95 59.66
C VAL A 61 18.90 -25.89 59.56
N ASP A 62 19.06 -26.95 58.73
CA ASP A 62 18.33 -28.24 58.72
C ASP A 62 16.83 -28.26 58.28
N LYS A 63 16.24 -29.33 57.68
CA LYS A 63 16.74 -30.64 57.18
C LYS A 63 15.75 -31.35 56.22
N VAL A 64 16.27 -32.17 55.28
CA VAL A 64 15.97 -33.62 55.01
C VAL A 64 14.48 -34.10 55.02
N ASN A 65 13.95 -34.91 54.07
CA ASN A 65 14.60 -35.90 53.19
C ASN A 65 13.81 -36.31 51.91
N ASP A 66 14.49 -37.06 51.01
CA ASP A 66 14.11 -38.22 50.13
C ASP A 66 12.65 -38.41 49.59
N ASP A 67 12.39 -39.02 48.42
CA ASP A 67 13.10 -40.06 47.62
C ASP A 67 13.20 -39.68 46.11
N LYS A 68 14.27 -40.01 45.35
CA LYS A 68 14.61 -41.28 44.61
C LYS A 68 13.53 -41.75 43.60
N THR A 69 13.83 -42.20 42.37
CA THR A 69 14.98 -42.93 41.76
C THR A 69 15.33 -42.42 40.34
N THR A 70 16.56 -42.07 39.95
CA THR A 70 17.71 -42.91 39.42
C THR A 70 17.38 -43.75 38.18
N LEU A 71 18.24 -43.97 37.16
CA LEU A 71 19.69 -43.76 36.85
C LEU A 71 19.87 -43.82 35.29
N GLY A 72 20.95 -43.42 34.60
CA GLY A 72 22.27 -42.82 34.91
C GLY A 72 22.95 -42.31 33.61
N ALA A 73 23.86 -41.32 33.64
CA ALA A 73 25.31 -41.42 33.95
C ALA A 73 26.19 -41.75 32.71
N ALA A 74 27.35 -41.14 32.43
CA ALA A 74 28.09 -39.96 32.95
C ALA A 74 29.04 -39.48 31.78
N LYS A 75 30.15 -38.72 31.86
CA LYS A 75 31.05 -38.11 32.88
C LYS A 75 31.91 -37.06 32.09
N VAL A 76 32.20 -35.80 32.45
CA VAL A 76 32.70 -35.10 33.67
C VAL A 76 34.20 -35.28 34.00
N VAL A 77 35.00 -34.24 33.75
CA VAL A 77 36.10 -33.73 34.61
C VAL A 77 36.19 -32.20 34.47
N ALA A 78 36.41 -31.48 35.57
CA ALA A 78 36.75 -30.06 35.60
C ALA A 78 37.58 -29.74 36.87
N VAL A 79 38.42 -28.70 36.86
CA VAL A 79 39.07 -28.08 38.04
C VAL A 79 39.30 -26.59 37.76
N ALA A 80 39.21 -25.72 38.77
CA ALA A 80 39.55 -24.30 38.71
C ALA A 80 40.29 -23.85 40.00
N THR A 81 41.13 -22.82 39.93
CA THR A 81 41.71 -22.11 41.10
C THR A 81 42.18 -20.69 40.76
N THR A 82 42.03 -19.79 41.74
CA THR A 82 42.51 -18.39 41.81
C THR A 82 43.17 -18.18 43.20
N PRO A 83 43.61 -16.97 43.63
CA PRO A 83 44.28 -15.84 42.95
C PRO A 83 45.61 -15.40 43.67
N ALA A 84 46.36 -14.44 43.10
CA ALA A 84 47.32 -13.61 43.86
C ALA A 84 47.69 -12.27 43.19
N THR A 85 47.96 -11.25 44.00
CA THR A 85 48.48 -9.89 43.71
C THR A 85 49.38 -9.47 44.90
N PRO A 86 50.04 -8.28 44.97
CA PRO A 86 50.43 -7.27 43.97
C PRO A 86 51.95 -6.88 44.05
N VAL A 87 52.39 -5.75 43.45
CA VAL A 87 53.18 -4.63 44.07
C VAL A 87 54.12 -3.90 43.07
N ALA A 88 53.83 -2.60 42.82
CA ALA A 88 54.73 -1.45 42.51
C ALA A 88 55.76 -1.55 41.34
N ASP A 89 56.40 -0.47 40.85
CA ASP A 89 56.42 0.97 41.23
C ASP A 89 56.77 1.86 40.01
N LYS A 90 56.42 3.17 40.05
CA LYS A 90 57.06 4.41 39.47
C LYS A 90 57.93 4.37 38.16
N THR A 91 58.06 5.41 37.31
CA THR A 91 57.46 6.77 37.17
C THR A 91 57.91 7.42 35.82
N VAL A 92 57.02 8.24 35.23
CA VAL A 92 57.28 9.57 34.61
C VAL A 92 58.60 9.81 33.84
N SER A 93 58.52 10.03 32.52
CA SER A 93 58.98 11.27 31.82
C SER A 93 58.88 11.18 30.28
N ALA A 94 58.45 12.28 29.65
CA ALA A 94 58.74 12.65 28.26
C ALA A 94 59.79 13.82 28.28
N PRO A 95 60.28 14.44 27.17
CA PRO A 95 59.85 14.34 25.76
C PRO A 95 61.01 14.37 24.73
N ALA A 96 60.68 14.76 23.48
CA ALA A 96 61.53 15.42 22.46
C ALA A 96 62.26 14.59 21.36
N ALA A 97 61.56 14.45 20.23
CA ALA A 97 61.88 15.08 18.93
C ALA A 97 63.05 14.61 18.01
N ASP A 98 62.68 14.49 16.73
CA ASP A 98 63.41 14.86 15.49
C ASP A 98 64.40 13.87 14.82
N LYS A 99 63.97 13.36 13.65
CA LYS A 99 64.71 12.95 12.42
C LYS A 99 65.83 11.88 12.49
N ALA A 100 66.23 11.23 11.38
CA ALA A 100 65.58 10.74 10.14
C ALA A 100 66.68 10.02 9.28
N VAL A 101 66.30 9.22 8.26
CA VAL A 101 67.17 8.72 7.16
C VAL A 101 68.18 7.61 7.63
N ASP A 102 68.48 6.50 6.92
CA ASP A 102 68.26 6.12 5.51
C ASP A 102 68.08 4.59 5.21
N THR A 103 67.68 4.29 3.96
CA THR A 103 67.91 3.13 3.02
C THR A 103 68.38 1.72 3.48
N THR A 104 68.30 0.63 2.70
CA THR A 104 68.07 0.35 1.24
C THR A 104 67.13 -0.86 1.05
N SER A 105 66.35 -1.01 -0.03
CA SER A 105 66.73 -1.54 -1.37
C SER A 105 65.50 -1.41 -2.31
N SER A 106 65.51 -0.76 -3.49
CA SER A 106 65.97 -1.22 -4.83
C SER A 106 65.14 -2.39 -5.43
N THR A 107 64.78 -2.49 -6.73
CA THR A 107 65.31 -1.89 -7.99
C THR A 107 64.25 -1.55 -9.08
N THR A 108 64.63 -0.66 -10.02
CA THR A 108 63.99 -0.27 -11.31
C THR A 108 64.54 -1.12 -12.51
N PRO A 109 64.52 -0.80 -13.86
CA PRO A 109 64.04 0.39 -14.62
C PRO A 109 63.27 0.20 -15.98
N ALA A 110 62.69 1.34 -16.39
CA ALA A 110 62.12 1.86 -17.65
C ALA A 110 62.63 1.49 -19.07
N THR A 111 61.80 1.83 -20.08
CA THR A 111 62.09 2.67 -21.29
C THR A 111 60.77 3.34 -21.76
N ASP A 112 60.66 4.67 -21.93
CA ASP A 112 61.13 5.53 -23.06
C ASP A 112 60.39 5.23 -24.39
N LYS A 113 59.71 6.14 -25.13
CA LYS A 113 59.63 7.63 -25.23
C LYS A 113 58.19 8.02 -25.71
N ALA A 114 57.71 9.20 -26.16
CA ALA A 114 58.11 10.59 -26.53
C ALA A 114 56.81 11.47 -26.63
N VAL A 115 56.65 12.75 -27.05
CA VAL A 115 57.37 14.06 -27.17
C VAL A 115 56.36 15.03 -27.89
N ASP A 116 56.24 16.35 -27.68
CA ASP A 116 56.99 17.33 -26.86
C ASP A 116 56.10 17.93 -25.72
N THR A 117 55.58 19.19 -25.60
CA THR A 117 55.66 20.46 -26.37
C THR A 117 55.43 21.69 -25.44
N THR A 118 55.83 22.89 -25.88
CA THR A 118 55.82 24.20 -25.16
C THR A 118 54.42 24.87 -25.04
N SER A 119 54.11 25.80 -24.12
CA SER A 119 54.92 26.90 -23.53
C SER A 119 54.46 27.40 -22.14
N SER A 120 55.31 28.19 -21.47
CA SER A 120 55.05 29.01 -20.25
C SER A 120 54.47 30.42 -20.61
N THR A 121 54.14 31.39 -19.74
CA THR A 121 54.61 31.81 -18.38
C THR A 121 53.56 32.58 -17.55
N THR A 122 53.67 32.56 -16.22
CA THR A 122 53.04 33.51 -15.27
C THR A 122 53.72 34.90 -15.30
N PRO A 123 53.12 35.98 -14.73
CA PRO A 123 53.51 36.38 -13.36
C PRO A 123 52.38 36.99 -12.48
N ALA A 124 52.62 37.06 -11.15
CA ALA A 124 51.90 37.92 -10.20
C ALA A 124 52.48 39.37 -10.25
N THR A 125 51.98 40.44 -9.61
CA THR A 125 51.28 40.70 -8.32
C THR A 125 50.27 41.88 -8.51
N ASP A 126 49.64 42.60 -7.55
CA ASP A 126 49.86 42.84 -6.10
C ASP A 126 48.61 43.45 -5.40
N LYS A 127 48.64 43.49 -4.06
CA LYS A 127 47.85 44.29 -3.08
C LYS A 127 46.37 43.99 -2.78
N ALA A 128 46.12 43.87 -1.48
CA ALA A 128 44.83 43.84 -0.81
C ALA A 128 44.30 45.26 -0.47
N VAL A 129 43.05 45.32 0.01
CA VAL A 129 42.69 45.94 1.31
C VAL A 129 41.37 45.32 1.83
N ASP A 130 41.18 45.36 3.14
CA ASP A 130 40.13 44.73 3.94
C ASP A 130 38.83 45.59 4.07
N THR A 131 37.81 45.01 4.73
CA THR A 131 36.66 45.58 5.46
C THR A 131 35.23 45.36 4.92
N THR A 132 34.54 44.41 5.55
CA THR A 132 33.08 44.37 5.85
C THR A 132 32.67 45.44 6.87
N PRO A 133 31.38 45.62 7.28
CA PRO A 133 30.10 45.10 6.74
C PRO A 133 29.04 46.22 6.53
N THR A 134 27.79 45.89 6.12
CA THR A 134 26.52 46.19 6.87
C THR A 134 25.24 45.89 6.07
N THR A 135 24.30 45.18 6.70
CA THR A 135 22.83 45.30 6.50
C THR A 135 22.30 46.36 7.50
N PRO A 136 21.11 46.99 7.35
CA PRO A 136 19.80 46.29 7.44
C PRO A 136 18.56 46.94 6.72
N ALA A 137 17.42 46.23 6.77
CA ALA A 137 16.03 46.75 6.92
C ALA A 137 15.40 47.71 5.88
N ALA A 138 14.06 47.85 5.74
CA ALA A 138 12.89 46.99 6.03
C ALA A 138 11.58 47.62 5.48
N ASP A 139 10.46 46.91 5.67
CA ASP A 139 9.07 47.40 5.87
C ASP A 139 8.09 47.55 4.67
N LYS A 140 6.81 47.79 5.01
CA LYS A 140 5.59 47.28 4.33
C LYS A 140 4.71 48.30 3.55
N ALA A 141 3.70 47.71 2.88
CA ALA A 141 2.34 48.23 2.62
C ALA A 141 2.16 49.18 1.39
N VAL A 142 0.96 49.40 0.82
CA VAL A 142 -0.45 49.03 1.15
C VAL A 142 -1.19 48.53 -0.12
N ASP A 143 -2.32 47.83 0.07
CA ASP A 143 -3.38 47.51 -0.91
C ASP A 143 -3.94 48.72 -1.70
N THR A 144 -4.42 48.51 -2.95
CA THR A 144 -5.74 48.94 -3.49
C THR A 144 -5.88 48.74 -5.02
N THR A 145 -7.03 48.20 -5.44
CA THR A 145 -7.60 48.24 -6.81
C THR A 145 -8.81 49.21 -6.85
N PRO A 146 -9.49 49.48 -7.99
CA PRO A 146 -9.11 49.49 -9.42
C PRO A 146 -9.54 50.80 -10.16
N THR A 147 -9.21 51.00 -11.45
CA THR A 147 -10.14 51.53 -12.50
C THR A 147 -9.54 51.58 -13.94
N THR A 148 -10.42 51.60 -14.94
CA THR A 148 -10.15 51.56 -16.41
C THR A 148 -9.95 52.95 -17.05
N PRO A 149 -9.51 53.04 -18.33
CA PRO A 149 -10.42 53.62 -19.34
C PRO A 149 -10.38 53.04 -20.78
N ALA A 150 -11.56 52.58 -21.22
CA ALA A 150 -12.19 52.61 -22.57
C ALA A 150 -11.40 52.65 -23.91
N ASP A 151 -11.60 51.59 -24.70
CA ASP A 151 -12.17 51.53 -26.07
C ASP A 151 -11.75 52.48 -27.22
N LYS A 152 -11.26 51.87 -28.31
CA LYS A 152 -12.05 51.60 -29.56
C LYS A 152 -11.25 50.67 -30.51
N ALA A 153 -11.66 49.43 -30.75
CA ALA A 153 -12.81 48.95 -31.54
C ALA A 153 -12.54 48.84 -33.06
N VAL A 154 -12.14 47.64 -33.50
CA VAL A 154 -12.35 47.09 -34.86
C VAL A 154 -12.88 45.66 -34.69
N ASP A 155 -13.78 45.24 -35.58
CA ASP A 155 -14.54 43.99 -35.53
C ASP A 155 -13.79 42.81 -36.17
N THR A 156 -13.72 41.69 -35.45
CA THR A 156 -13.58 40.34 -36.03
C THR A 156 -14.38 39.34 -35.19
N THR A 157 -15.43 38.78 -35.78
CA THR A 157 -16.31 37.80 -35.13
C THR A 157 -15.69 36.39 -35.06
N PRO A 158 -15.71 35.68 -33.91
CA PRO A 158 -15.34 34.27 -33.85
C PRO A 158 -16.53 33.38 -34.28
N THR A 159 -16.49 32.83 -35.49
CA THR A 159 -17.52 31.93 -36.00
C THR A 159 -17.31 30.47 -35.59
N THR A 160 -18.25 29.93 -34.82
CA THR A 160 -18.43 28.47 -34.66
C THR A 160 -18.96 27.86 -35.96
N PRO A 161 -18.51 26.65 -36.32
CA PRO A 161 -19.43 25.65 -36.89
C PRO A 161 -19.26 24.27 -36.24
N ALA A 162 -20.31 23.43 -36.32
CA ALA A 162 -20.36 22.13 -35.64
C ALA A 162 -20.32 20.93 -36.61
N ALA A 163 -19.75 19.83 -36.10
CA ALA A 163 -20.06 18.41 -36.38
C ALA A 163 -20.34 17.95 -37.83
N ASN A 164 -19.36 17.29 -38.45
CA ASN A 164 -19.45 16.07 -39.30
C ASN A 164 -18.03 15.74 -39.82
N LYS A 165 -17.62 14.50 -40.16
CA LYS A 165 -18.32 13.21 -40.34
C LYS A 165 -17.33 12.06 -40.10
N VAL A 166 -17.70 10.99 -39.39
CA VAL A 166 -16.91 9.74 -39.34
C VAL A 166 -17.06 8.96 -40.65
N VAL A 167 -15.94 8.47 -41.20
CA VAL A 167 -15.89 7.45 -42.27
C VAL A 167 -14.75 6.47 -41.94
N ASP A 168 -15.07 5.18 -42.08
CA ASP A 168 -14.22 4.01 -41.85
C ASP A 168 -13.23 3.76 -43.01
N THR A 169 -12.07 3.16 -42.73
CA THR A 169 -11.19 2.53 -43.73
C THR A 169 -10.47 1.31 -43.14
N THR A 170 -10.97 0.12 -43.47
CA THR A 170 -10.37 -1.19 -43.19
C THR A 170 -9.04 -1.38 -43.95
N PRO A 171 -8.01 -2.04 -43.38
CA PRO A 171 -6.82 -2.44 -44.14
C PRO A 171 -7.09 -3.68 -45.00
N ALA A 172 -7.50 -3.46 -46.26
CA ALA A 172 -7.74 -4.55 -47.21
C ALA A 172 -6.43 -5.10 -47.82
N THR A 173 -6.23 -6.41 -47.75
CA THR A 173 -5.14 -7.13 -48.44
C THR A 173 -5.36 -7.15 -49.96
N ALA A 174 -4.29 -6.94 -50.73
CA ALA A 174 -4.25 -7.21 -52.17
C ALA A 174 -2.92 -7.85 -52.56
N ALA A 175 -2.95 -8.92 -53.37
CA ALA A 175 -1.76 -9.66 -53.80
C ALA A 175 -1.82 -10.03 -55.29
N THR A 176 -0.67 -9.90 -55.97
CA THR A 176 -0.35 -10.40 -57.32
C THR A 176 1.16 -10.65 -57.39
N ASP A 177 1.70 -11.65 -58.09
CA ASP A 177 1.07 -12.69 -58.95
C ASP A 177 1.86 -14.03 -58.93
N LYS A 178 1.40 -15.03 -59.70
CA LYS A 178 1.72 -16.48 -59.56
C LYS A 178 2.88 -17.06 -60.40
N ALA A 179 3.55 -18.07 -59.82
CA ALA A 179 3.92 -19.39 -60.41
C ALA A 179 4.28 -20.34 -59.22
N VAL A 180 3.83 -21.59 -59.06
CA VAL A 180 3.81 -22.80 -59.93
C VAL A 180 5.25 -23.28 -60.24
N ASP A 181 5.75 -24.47 -59.87
CA ASP A 181 5.11 -25.75 -59.43
C ASP A 181 5.95 -26.51 -58.35
N THR A 182 5.52 -27.72 -57.99
CA THR A 182 6.07 -28.72 -57.03
C THR A 182 6.93 -29.80 -57.74
N PRO A 183 7.50 -30.87 -57.11
CA PRO A 183 7.85 -31.17 -55.70
C PRO A 183 9.29 -31.78 -55.51
N ALA A 184 9.58 -32.33 -54.32
CA ALA A 184 10.33 -33.60 -54.04
C ALA A 184 11.59 -33.55 -53.12
N THR A 185 11.76 -34.63 -52.34
CA THR A 185 12.99 -35.09 -51.65
C THR A 185 13.29 -36.52 -52.14
N PRO A 186 14.55 -37.00 -52.25
CA PRO A 186 15.14 -37.74 -51.12
C PRO A 186 16.70 -37.87 -51.02
N ALA A 187 17.19 -37.98 -49.76
CA ALA A 187 18.23 -38.90 -49.24
C ALA A 187 19.74 -38.88 -49.65
N ALA A 188 20.55 -39.43 -48.71
CA ALA A 188 22.00 -39.83 -48.78
C ALA A 188 23.04 -38.66 -48.81
N ASP A 189 24.28 -38.74 -48.27
CA ASP A 189 25.05 -39.74 -47.49
C ASP A 189 26.36 -39.05 -46.95
N LYS A 190 27.21 -39.50 -46.00
CA LYS A 190 27.26 -40.58 -44.96
C LYS A 190 28.47 -40.33 -44.00
N LEU A 191 28.56 -41.04 -42.86
CA LEU A 191 29.76 -41.24 -41.98
C LEU A 191 30.32 -39.98 -41.25
N ALA A 192 31.03 -40.04 -40.11
CA ALA A 192 31.31 -41.05 -39.06
C ALA A 192 31.68 -40.29 -37.75
N ASN A 193 31.09 -40.55 -36.58
CA ASN A 193 31.40 -41.60 -35.58
C ASN A 193 32.75 -41.48 -34.82
N THR A 194 32.68 -41.02 -33.56
CA THR A 194 33.55 -41.45 -32.45
C THR A 194 32.80 -41.39 -31.11
N THR A 195 33.12 -42.29 -30.19
CA THR A 195 32.65 -42.33 -28.80
C THR A 195 33.72 -43.01 -27.94
N PRO A 196 33.85 -42.67 -26.65
CA PRO A 196 34.17 -43.69 -25.65
C PRO A 196 33.11 -43.73 -24.53
N ALA A 197 32.70 -44.93 -24.15
CA ALA A 197 31.87 -45.18 -22.96
C ALA A 197 32.73 -45.75 -21.81
N THR A 198 32.19 -45.70 -20.58
CA THR A 198 32.05 -46.80 -19.57
C THR A 198 32.06 -46.24 -18.13
N ASP A 199 31.32 -46.75 -17.13
CA ASP A 199 30.17 -47.70 -17.08
C ASP A 199 29.53 -47.68 -15.64
N LYS A 200 28.38 -48.36 -15.48
CA LYS A 200 27.68 -48.83 -14.25
C LYS A 200 26.57 -47.97 -13.59
N ALA A 201 25.32 -48.43 -13.82
CA ALA A 201 24.27 -48.86 -12.87
C ALA A 201 23.95 -48.02 -11.59
N VAL A 202 22.70 -47.89 -11.13
CA VAL A 202 21.62 -48.89 -10.99
C VAL A 202 20.21 -48.30 -11.31
N ALA A 203 19.22 -49.14 -11.63
CA ALA A 203 17.83 -48.78 -11.94
C ALA A 203 16.95 -48.56 -10.66
N THR A 204 15.69 -48.07 -10.70
CA THR A 204 14.52 -48.76 -11.30
C THR A 204 13.42 -47.84 -11.88
N THR A 205 12.76 -48.39 -12.91
CA THR A 205 11.56 -47.98 -13.66
C THR A 205 10.35 -47.42 -12.89
N PRO A 206 9.55 -46.58 -13.57
CA PRO A 206 8.10 -46.80 -13.73
C PRO A 206 7.75 -47.35 -15.13
N ALA A 207 6.58 -47.99 -15.30
CA ALA A 207 6.19 -48.68 -16.53
C ALA A 207 5.05 -48.00 -17.32
N THR A 208 5.00 -48.27 -18.63
CA THR A 208 4.15 -47.61 -19.65
C THR A 208 2.72 -48.19 -19.74
N PRO A 209 1.68 -47.37 -20.01
CA PRO A 209 0.33 -47.86 -20.36
C PRO A 209 0.21 -48.24 -21.84
N VAL A 210 -0.39 -49.40 -22.18
CA VAL A 210 -0.58 -49.84 -23.59
C VAL A 210 -1.92 -50.59 -23.82
N ALA A 211 -2.80 -49.92 -24.58
CA ALA A 211 -3.79 -50.38 -25.57
C ALA A 211 -4.55 -51.74 -25.47
N ASN A 212 -5.86 -51.71 -25.76
CA ASN A 212 -6.49 -52.19 -27.02
C ASN A 212 -8.04 -52.12 -26.94
N LYS A 213 -8.87 -52.31 -28.00
CA LYS A 213 -8.86 -51.81 -29.40
C LYS A 213 -10.13 -52.34 -30.15
N ALA A 214 -10.93 -51.42 -30.69
CA ALA A 214 -11.88 -51.51 -31.82
C ALA A 214 -12.84 -52.72 -32.02
N ALA A 215 -14.10 -52.39 -32.29
CA ALA A 215 -15.00 -53.08 -33.24
C ALA A 215 -15.92 -52.01 -33.91
N ASP A 216 -16.49 -52.30 -35.09
CA ASP A 216 -17.15 -51.33 -35.99
C ASP A 216 -18.36 -51.96 -36.70
N THR A 217 -19.45 -51.18 -36.94
CA THR A 217 -20.49 -51.42 -37.98
C THR A 217 -21.52 -50.26 -38.11
N SER A 218 -21.40 -49.50 -39.19
CA SER A 218 -22.48 -49.12 -40.15
C SER A 218 -23.87 -48.55 -39.70
N SER A 219 -24.05 -47.23 -39.94
CA SER A 219 -25.04 -46.59 -40.85
C SER A 219 -26.59 -46.51 -40.61
N ILE A 220 -27.08 -45.25 -40.65
CA ILE A 220 -28.25 -44.71 -41.40
C ILE A 220 -29.68 -44.58 -40.77
N HIS A 221 -30.25 -43.39 -40.99
CA HIS A 221 -31.65 -42.89 -41.00
C HIS A 221 -32.45 -42.54 -39.70
N ASP A 222 -32.87 -41.27 -39.70
CA ASP A 222 -34.18 -40.65 -39.44
C ASP A 222 -34.98 -40.74 -38.12
N GLN A 223 -35.52 -39.55 -37.82
CA GLN A 223 -36.60 -39.14 -36.91
C GLN A 223 -37.94 -39.89 -37.12
N PRO A 224 -38.95 -39.71 -36.23
CA PRO A 224 -38.94 -39.39 -34.79
C PRO A 224 -39.83 -40.35 -33.97
N LEU A 225 -39.86 -40.24 -32.62
CA LEU A 225 -41.12 -39.95 -31.88
C LEU A 225 -40.93 -39.72 -30.37
N ASP A 226 -41.88 -38.96 -29.82
CA ASP A 226 -42.20 -38.70 -28.41
C ASP A 226 -42.46 -39.97 -27.55
N THR A 227 -42.02 -39.99 -26.29
CA THR A 227 -42.69 -40.70 -25.18
C THR A 227 -42.21 -40.20 -23.82
N ASN A 228 -42.98 -40.50 -22.76
CA ASN A 228 -42.96 -39.77 -21.49
C ASN A 228 -42.78 -40.71 -20.26
N VAL A 229 -42.45 -40.13 -19.09
CA VAL A 229 -42.42 -40.77 -17.74
C VAL A 229 -41.29 -41.85 -17.47
N PRO A 230 -40.95 -42.27 -16.21
CA PRO A 230 -39.79 -41.67 -15.51
C PRO A 230 -38.85 -42.66 -14.74
N THR A 231 -38.13 -42.10 -13.75
CA THR A 231 -37.54 -42.71 -12.52
C THR A 231 -36.13 -43.35 -12.53
N ASP A 232 -35.20 -42.58 -11.95
CA ASP A 232 -34.31 -42.93 -10.81
C ASP A 232 -33.29 -44.08 -10.94
N LYS A 233 -32.02 -43.71 -10.81
CA LYS A 233 -30.99 -44.59 -10.23
C LYS A 233 -29.90 -43.79 -9.50
N SER A 234 -30.16 -43.53 -8.23
CA SER A 234 -29.24 -42.87 -7.30
C SER A 234 -28.16 -43.81 -6.72
N ALA A 235 -26.92 -43.33 -6.61
CA ALA A 235 -25.84 -43.87 -5.76
C ALA A 235 -24.84 -42.72 -5.46
N ASN A 236 -24.72 -42.12 -4.26
CA ASN A 236 -24.51 -42.62 -2.89
C ASN A 236 -23.01 -42.70 -2.52
N LEU A 237 -22.59 -41.90 -1.53
CA LEU A 237 -21.31 -42.01 -0.83
C LEU A 237 -21.55 -41.94 0.70
N VAL A 238 -20.97 -42.90 1.41
CA VAL A 238 -21.19 -43.23 2.84
C VAL A 238 -19.79 -43.47 3.40
N SER A 239 -19.19 -42.56 4.16
CA SER A 239 -19.42 -42.25 5.58
C SER A 239 -19.08 -43.39 6.56
N THR A 240 -18.11 -43.12 7.44
CA THR A 240 -17.69 -43.92 8.60
C THR A 240 -17.31 -42.92 9.71
N THR A 241 -18.01 -42.79 10.84
CA THR A 241 -18.17 -43.75 11.96
C THR A 241 -16.83 -44.21 12.55
N GLN A 242 -16.67 -44.35 13.87
CA GLN A 242 -17.64 -44.48 14.98
C GLN A 242 -17.33 -43.40 16.08
N LYS A 243 -17.91 -43.32 17.29
CA LYS A 243 -18.78 -44.24 18.05
C LYS A 243 -19.48 -43.53 19.24
N SER A 244 -20.57 -44.13 19.73
CA SER A 244 -21.18 -43.91 21.07
C SER A 244 -21.94 -42.56 21.24
N THR A 245 -22.88 -42.40 22.19
CA THR A 245 -23.44 -43.36 23.18
C THR A 245 -24.94 -43.09 23.39
N ASP A 246 -25.66 -44.05 23.95
CA ASP A 246 -27.00 -43.89 24.54
C ASP A 246 -26.97 -42.90 25.75
N ASN A 247 -28.09 -42.30 26.21
CA ASN A 247 -29.47 -42.76 26.08
C ASN A 247 -30.52 -41.61 26.22
N GLN A 248 -31.71 -41.79 25.64
CA GLN A 248 -32.98 -41.03 25.79
C GLN A 248 -32.93 -39.49 25.64
N GLN A 249 -33.37 -38.92 24.52
CA GLN A 249 -34.79 -38.59 24.22
C GLN A 249 -35.45 -37.52 25.13
N VAL A 250 -35.22 -36.24 24.79
CA VAL A 250 -36.30 -35.26 24.56
C VAL A 250 -35.95 -34.52 23.27
N LYS A 251 -36.86 -34.43 22.29
CA LYS A 251 -36.63 -33.65 21.06
C LYS A 251 -37.74 -32.62 20.87
N SER A 252 -37.51 -31.42 21.39
CA SER A 252 -38.35 -30.24 21.15
C SER A 252 -38.00 -29.62 19.79
N THR A 253 -38.99 -29.47 18.92
CA THR A 253 -38.88 -28.72 17.67
C THR A 253 -39.68 -27.41 17.81
N GLU A 254 -38.97 -26.28 17.88
CA GLU A 254 -39.53 -24.95 17.62
C GLU A 254 -38.71 -24.31 16.49
N THR A 255 -39.39 -23.84 15.45
CA THR A 255 -38.80 -23.15 14.29
C THR A 255 -38.80 -21.65 14.55
N SER A 256 -37.82 -21.17 15.32
CA SER A 256 -37.77 -19.84 15.97
C SER A 256 -37.93 -18.61 15.07
N HIS A 257 -37.78 -18.74 13.76
CA HIS A 257 -37.72 -17.60 12.83
C HIS A 257 -39.00 -17.35 12.03
N LEU A 258 -40.00 -18.24 12.11
CA LEU A 258 -41.31 -18.02 11.50
C LEU A 258 -42.28 -17.48 12.55
N GLN A 259 -42.88 -16.32 12.28
CA GLN A 259 -43.96 -15.78 13.12
C GLN A 259 -45.17 -15.41 12.27
N GLU A 260 -46.36 -15.77 12.76
CA GLU A 260 -47.62 -15.32 12.19
C GLU A 260 -48.09 -14.03 12.89
N ILE A 261 -48.33 -12.98 12.12
CA ILE A 261 -48.80 -11.68 12.60
C ILE A 261 -50.02 -11.31 11.73
N ASN A 262 -51.17 -11.08 12.36
CA ASN A 262 -52.43 -10.71 11.70
C ASN A 262 -52.88 -11.65 10.56
N GLY A 263 -52.63 -12.96 10.67
CA GLY A 263 -53.00 -13.94 9.64
C GLY A 263 -52.02 -14.05 8.48
N LYS A 264 -50.81 -13.51 8.63
CA LYS A 264 -49.73 -13.56 7.64
C LYS A 264 -48.42 -14.02 8.27
N THR A 265 -47.65 -14.84 7.58
CA THR A 265 -46.37 -15.35 8.08
C THR A 265 -45.21 -14.45 7.64
N TYR A 266 -44.26 -14.22 8.53
CA TYR A 266 -43.05 -13.42 8.30
C TYR A 266 -41.82 -14.22 8.76
N PHE A 267 -40.65 -13.95 8.16
CA PHE A 267 -39.36 -14.42 8.68
C PHE A 267 -38.72 -13.33 9.53
N LEU A 268 -38.25 -13.67 10.73
CA LEU A 268 -37.51 -12.75 11.60
C LEU A 268 -36.10 -13.27 11.89
N ASP A 269 -35.12 -12.36 11.91
CA ASP A 269 -33.77 -12.68 12.40
C ASP A 269 -33.69 -12.78 13.93
N ASP A 270 -32.51 -13.10 14.43
CA ASP A 270 -32.19 -13.21 15.86
C ASP A 270 -32.44 -11.92 16.66
N ASN A 271 -32.59 -10.78 15.98
CA ASN A 271 -32.92 -9.47 16.59
C ASN A 271 -34.43 -9.16 16.55
N GLY A 272 -35.26 -10.09 16.04
CA GLY A 272 -36.70 -9.91 15.89
C GLY A 272 -37.08 -8.89 14.81
N GLN A 273 -36.28 -8.73 13.75
CA GLN A 273 -36.60 -7.87 12.61
C GLN A 273 -37.10 -8.69 11.41
N VAL A 274 -38.22 -8.26 10.83
CA VAL A 274 -38.82 -8.87 9.63
C VAL A 274 -37.88 -8.73 8.43
N LYS A 275 -37.45 -9.86 7.86
CA LYS A 275 -36.68 -9.88 6.60
C LYS A 275 -37.60 -9.70 5.40
N LYS A 276 -37.12 -8.91 4.43
CA LYS A 276 -37.80 -8.60 3.16
C LYS A 276 -36.90 -8.97 1.99
N ASN A 277 -37.50 -9.31 0.86
CA ASN A 277 -36.81 -9.86 -0.31
C ASN A 277 -35.90 -11.06 0.05
N PHE A 278 -36.37 -11.91 0.95
CA PHE A 278 -35.56 -12.92 1.61
C PHE A 278 -36.05 -14.33 1.29
N THR A 279 -35.12 -15.27 1.16
CA THR A 279 -35.43 -16.66 0.83
C THR A 279 -34.85 -17.56 1.92
N ALA A 280 -35.71 -18.33 2.59
CA ALA A 280 -35.32 -19.30 3.59
C ALA A 280 -35.55 -20.74 3.11
N ILE A 281 -34.74 -21.69 3.57
CA ILE A 281 -35.03 -23.13 3.43
C ILE A 281 -35.45 -23.65 4.80
N ILE A 282 -36.74 -23.97 4.95
CA ILE A 282 -37.34 -24.44 6.22
C ILE A 282 -38.10 -25.75 5.93
N ASP A 283 -37.84 -26.78 6.75
CA ASP A 283 -38.37 -28.14 6.56
C ASP A 283 -38.19 -28.68 5.12
N GLY A 284 -37.05 -28.37 4.50
CA GLY A 284 -36.72 -28.75 3.13
C GLY A 284 -37.47 -27.98 2.03
N LYS A 285 -38.22 -26.94 2.38
CA LYS A 285 -38.96 -26.09 1.44
C LYS A 285 -38.32 -24.71 1.32
N VAL A 286 -38.13 -24.26 0.08
CA VAL A 286 -37.78 -22.87 -0.22
C VAL A 286 -39.01 -21.99 0.03
N LEU A 287 -38.86 -20.92 0.82
CA LEU A 287 -39.90 -19.97 1.20
C LEU A 287 -39.44 -18.55 0.89
N TYR A 288 -40.19 -17.79 0.07
CA TYR A 288 -39.86 -16.40 -0.29
C TYR A 288 -40.75 -15.37 0.44
N PHE A 289 -40.08 -14.43 1.10
CA PHE A 289 -40.64 -13.32 1.87
C PHE A 289 -40.48 -12.01 1.08
N ASP A 290 -41.60 -11.36 0.77
CA ASP A 290 -41.64 -10.36 -0.30
C ASP A 290 -40.78 -9.10 -0.07
N LYS A 291 -40.39 -8.41 -1.16
CA LYS A 291 -39.56 -7.19 -1.13
C LYS A 291 -40.22 -5.98 -0.44
N THR A 292 -41.55 -5.90 -0.41
CA THR A 292 -42.32 -4.74 0.07
C THR A 292 -42.71 -4.87 1.54
N SER A 293 -43.30 -6.00 1.93
CA SER A 293 -43.82 -6.23 3.29
C SER A 293 -43.02 -7.26 4.12
N GLY A 294 -42.30 -8.19 3.49
CA GLY A 294 -41.66 -9.33 4.16
C GLY A 294 -42.62 -10.49 4.44
N GLU A 295 -43.77 -10.49 3.76
CA GLU A 295 -44.82 -11.50 3.91
C GLU A 295 -44.43 -12.76 3.14
N LEU A 296 -44.65 -13.93 3.74
CA LEU A 296 -44.48 -15.21 3.10
C LEU A 296 -45.45 -15.33 1.92
N THR A 297 -44.89 -15.31 0.72
CA THR A 297 -45.64 -15.56 -0.51
C THR A 297 -45.65 -17.06 -0.81
N ALA A 298 -46.69 -17.52 -1.52
CA ALA A 298 -46.58 -18.81 -2.19
C ALA A 298 -45.62 -18.67 -3.37
N ASN A 299 -44.69 -19.62 -3.53
CA ASN A 299 -43.82 -19.73 -4.70
C ASN A 299 -44.62 -20.19 -5.94
N ALA A 300 -45.65 -19.45 -6.31
CA ALA A 300 -46.30 -19.58 -7.61
C ALA A 300 -45.30 -19.16 -8.70
N PRO A 301 -45.22 -19.86 -9.84
CA PRO A 301 -44.34 -19.48 -10.93
C PRO A 301 -44.75 -18.10 -11.46
N GLN A 302 -43.88 -17.11 -11.28
CA GLN A 302 -44.08 -15.74 -11.80
C GLN A 302 -44.11 -15.71 -13.35
N VAL A 303 -43.58 -16.76 -14.00
CA VAL A 303 -43.70 -17.04 -15.43
C VAL A 303 -45.14 -17.45 -15.76
N THR A 304 -46.04 -16.47 -15.80
CA THR A 304 -47.47 -16.66 -16.13
C THR A 304 -47.72 -16.79 -17.64
N LYS A 305 -46.71 -16.52 -18.49
CA LYS A 305 -46.73 -16.66 -19.94
C LYS A 305 -45.34 -17.10 -20.43
N GLY A 306 -45.31 -18.04 -21.38
CA GLY A 306 -44.08 -18.45 -22.04
C GLY A 306 -43.69 -17.52 -23.20
N LEU A 307 -42.65 -17.91 -23.95
CA LEU A 307 -42.17 -17.18 -25.13
C LEU A 307 -43.31 -17.04 -26.17
N VAL A 308 -43.63 -15.80 -26.56
CA VAL A 308 -44.64 -15.52 -27.59
C VAL A 308 -43.91 -15.29 -28.91
N ASN A 309 -44.25 -16.06 -29.94
CA ASN A 309 -43.68 -15.84 -31.26
C ASN A 309 -44.23 -14.52 -31.86
N ILE A 310 -43.37 -13.80 -32.56
CA ILE A 310 -43.70 -12.55 -33.25
C ILE A 310 -44.18 -12.84 -34.69
N ASP A 311 -44.08 -14.11 -35.15
CA ASP A 311 -44.51 -14.64 -36.45
C ASP A 311 -43.98 -13.87 -37.69
N ASN A 312 -42.98 -13.02 -37.51
CA ASN A 312 -42.30 -12.30 -38.59
C ASN A 312 -41.03 -13.05 -39.05
N ALA A 313 -41.16 -13.81 -40.14
CA ALA A 313 -40.07 -14.59 -40.72
C ALA A 313 -38.91 -13.74 -41.30
N HIS A 314 -39.13 -12.46 -41.60
CA HIS A 314 -38.09 -11.55 -42.09
C HIS A 314 -37.09 -11.15 -40.99
N ASN A 315 -37.61 -10.94 -39.77
CA ASN A 315 -36.83 -10.63 -38.57
C ASN A 315 -36.19 -11.88 -37.93
N ALA A 316 -36.36 -13.08 -38.51
CA ALA A 316 -35.53 -14.21 -38.11
C ALA A 316 -34.07 -13.90 -38.47
N ALA A 317 -33.11 -14.33 -37.64
CA ALA A 317 -31.69 -14.23 -37.97
C ALA A 317 -31.38 -14.92 -39.30
N HIS A 318 -30.46 -14.35 -40.08
CA HIS A 318 -30.03 -14.84 -41.40
C HIS A 318 -29.71 -16.35 -41.34
N ASP A 319 -28.84 -16.70 -40.40
CA ASP A 319 -28.58 -18.05 -39.89
C ASP A 319 -28.10 -17.95 -38.42
N LEU A 320 -27.59 -19.05 -37.85
CA LEU A 320 -27.19 -19.13 -36.43
C LEU A 320 -25.66 -19.16 -36.20
N THR A 321 -24.86 -18.76 -37.19
CA THR A 321 -23.40 -18.61 -37.02
C THR A 321 -23.03 -17.30 -36.33
N ALA A 322 -21.89 -17.29 -35.63
CA ALA A 322 -21.42 -16.14 -34.85
C ALA A 322 -21.27 -14.85 -35.69
N ASP A 323 -20.87 -14.95 -36.96
CA ASP A 323 -20.70 -13.82 -37.88
C ASP A 323 -21.99 -13.01 -38.12
N ASN A 324 -23.16 -13.56 -37.77
CA ASN A 324 -24.46 -12.87 -37.88
C ASN A 324 -24.93 -12.24 -36.55
N PHE A 325 -24.12 -12.27 -35.48
CA PHE A 325 -24.42 -11.72 -34.16
C PHE A 325 -23.19 -11.03 -33.53
N THR A 326 -23.32 -9.80 -33.06
CA THR A 326 -22.29 -9.21 -32.19
C THR A 326 -22.36 -9.90 -30.82
N ASN A 327 -21.34 -10.69 -30.48
CA ASN A 327 -21.32 -11.61 -29.34
C ASN A 327 -19.98 -11.51 -28.57
N VAL A 328 -19.93 -12.09 -27.37
CA VAL A 328 -18.70 -12.28 -26.58
C VAL A 328 -18.62 -13.77 -26.25
N ASP A 329 -17.58 -14.48 -26.72
CA ASP A 329 -17.43 -15.94 -26.59
C ASP A 329 -18.69 -16.75 -26.94
N GLY A 330 -19.45 -16.29 -27.94
CA GLY A 330 -20.73 -16.90 -28.36
C GLY A 330 -21.97 -16.43 -27.57
N TYR A 331 -21.80 -15.70 -26.47
CA TYR A 331 -22.90 -15.13 -25.67
C TYR A 331 -23.45 -13.84 -26.29
N LEU A 332 -24.77 -13.69 -26.21
CA LEU A 332 -25.47 -12.45 -26.56
C LEU A 332 -25.63 -11.57 -25.33
N THR A 333 -25.46 -10.26 -25.50
CA THR A 333 -25.68 -9.24 -24.46
C THR A 333 -26.93 -8.42 -24.78
N ALA A 334 -27.36 -7.57 -23.84
CA ALA A 334 -28.45 -6.62 -24.10
C ALA A 334 -28.15 -5.69 -25.31
N ASN A 335 -26.88 -5.33 -25.48
CA ASN A 335 -26.37 -4.49 -26.56
C ASN A 335 -26.10 -5.27 -27.86
N SER A 336 -26.41 -6.57 -27.95
CA SER A 336 -26.17 -7.36 -29.16
C SER A 336 -27.02 -6.86 -30.34
N TRP A 337 -26.38 -6.75 -31.50
CA TRP A 337 -27.01 -6.60 -32.80
C TRP A 337 -26.91 -7.94 -33.53
N TYR A 338 -27.88 -8.20 -34.41
CA TYR A 338 -27.92 -9.39 -35.26
C TYR A 338 -28.23 -9.00 -36.71
N ARG A 339 -27.92 -9.89 -37.65
CA ARG A 339 -28.34 -9.74 -39.05
C ARG A 339 -29.66 -10.50 -39.29
N PRO A 340 -30.78 -9.81 -39.56
CA PRO A 340 -32.03 -10.47 -39.97
C PRO A 340 -31.92 -11.03 -41.40
N LYS A 341 -32.90 -11.82 -41.84
CA LYS A 341 -32.98 -12.31 -43.23
C LYS A 341 -33.27 -11.18 -44.21
N ASP A 342 -34.23 -10.33 -43.87
CA ASP A 342 -34.58 -9.14 -44.64
C ASP A 342 -34.66 -7.92 -43.73
N ILE A 343 -34.44 -6.74 -44.29
CA ILE A 343 -34.72 -5.44 -43.67
C ILE A 343 -35.92 -4.78 -44.35
N LEU A 344 -36.78 -4.10 -43.57
CA LEU A 344 -37.95 -3.37 -44.09
C LEU A 344 -37.48 -2.00 -44.64
N LYS A 345 -36.67 -2.02 -45.69
CA LYS A 345 -35.96 -0.86 -46.23
C LYS A 345 -36.89 0.35 -46.42
N ASN A 346 -36.43 1.49 -45.89
CA ASN A 346 -37.16 2.76 -45.83
C ASN A 346 -38.51 2.72 -45.08
N GLY A 347 -38.83 1.65 -44.36
CA GLY A 347 -40.13 1.40 -43.75
C GLY A 347 -41.23 0.96 -44.74
N THR A 348 -40.86 0.48 -45.94
CA THR A 348 -41.84 0.14 -46.98
C THR A 348 -41.63 -1.21 -47.67
N THR A 349 -40.39 -1.65 -47.88
CA THR A 349 -40.09 -2.81 -48.74
C THR A 349 -39.10 -3.75 -48.08
N TRP A 350 -39.50 -5.00 -47.82
CA TRP A 350 -38.57 -6.03 -47.38
C TRP A 350 -37.53 -6.32 -48.48
N THR A 351 -36.25 -6.28 -48.13
CA THR A 351 -35.13 -6.66 -49.00
C THR A 351 -34.12 -7.52 -48.25
N PRO A 352 -33.56 -8.58 -48.84
CA PRO A 352 -32.53 -9.41 -48.21
C PRO A 352 -31.33 -8.59 -47.73
N THR A 353 -30.79 -8.95 -46.58
CA THR A 353 -29.68 -8.24 -45.94
C THR A 353 -28.33 -8.49 -46.61
N THR A 354 -27.48 -7.45 -46.66
CA THR A 354 -26.03 -7.65 -46.85
C THR A 354 -25.36 -8.03 -45.51
N ALA A 355 -24.06 -8.31 -45.49
CA ALA A 355 -23.35 -8.68 -44.26
C ALA A 355 -23.31 -7.52 -43.24
N GLU A 356 -23.41 -6.28 -43.72
CA GLU A 356 -23.34 -5.05 -42.95
C GLU A 356 -24.70 -4.62 -42.38
N ASP A 357 -25.79 -5.28 -42.79
CA ASP A 357 -27.19 -4.88 -42.49
C ASP A 357 -27.68 -5.32 -41.09
N PHE A 358 -26.81 -5.19 -40.09
CA PHE A 358 -27.12 -5.47 -38.69
C PHE A 358 -28.25 -4.58 -38.13
N ARG A 359 -29.02 -5.12 -37.18
CA ARG A 359 -30.06 -4.42 -36.41
C ARG A 359 -30.00 -4.82 -34.92
N PRO A 360 -30.45 -3.97 -33.97
CA PRO A 360 -30.45 -4.32 -32.55
C PRO A 360 -31.32 -5.54 -32.27
N LEU A 361 -30.88 -6.46 -31.40
CA LEU A 361 -31.70 -7.60 -30.96
C LEU A 361 -33.02 -7.11 -30.32
N LEU A 362 -32.96 -6.03 -29.53
CA LEU A 362 -34.10 -5.37 -28.90
C LEU A 362 -35.10 -4.73 -29.88
N MET A 363 -34.84 -4.76 -31.20
CA MET A 363 -35.83 -4.39 -32.23
C MET A 363 -36.79 -5.55 -32.57
N SER A 364 -36.49 -6.78 -32.14
CA SER A 364 -37.22 -7.98 -32.56
C SER A 364 -37.33 -9.08 -31.49
N TRP A 365 -36.71 -8.89 -30.33
CA TRP A 365 -36.75 -9.81 -29.19
C TRP A 365 -36.59 -9.04 -27.88
N TRP A 366 -37.22 -9.51 -26.81
CA TRP A 366 -37.08 -8.97 -25.46
C TRP A 366 -37.06 -10.15 -24.46
N PRO A 367 -36.30 -10.07 -23.35
CA PRO A 367 -36.23 -11.14 -22.35
C PRO A 367 -37.58 -11.35 -21.64
N ASP A 368 -38.29 -10.26 -21.36
CA ASP A 368 -39.62 -10.27 -20.76
C ASP A 368 -40.47 -9.07 -21.22
N LYS A 369 -41.73 -9.07 -20.79
CA LYS A 369 -42.73 -8.07 -21.17
C LYS A 369 -42.42 -6.67 -20.64
N ASN A 370 -41.84 -6.53 -19.46
CA ASN A 370 -41.48 -5.22 -18.90
C ASN A 370 -40.43 -4.55 -19.78
N THR A 371 -39.43 -5.31 -20.25
CA THR A 371 -38.42 -4.81 -21.20
C THR A 371 -39.04 -4.45 -22.55
N GLN A 372 -40.02 -5.21 -23.05
CA GLN A 372 -40.77 -4.83 -24.27
C GLN A 372 -41.54 -3.51 -24.07
N VAL A 373 -42.21 -3.34 -22.92
CA VAL A 373 -42.93 -2.11 -22.56
C VAL A 373 -41.97 -0.92 -22.41
N ALA A 374 -40.83 -1.10 -21.73
CA ALA A 374 -39.80 -0.08 -21.57
C ALA A 374 -39.17 0.32 -22.91
N TYR A 375 -38.87 -0.66 -23.78
CA TYR A 375 -38.44 -0.41 -25.16
C TYR A 375 -39.46 0.46 -25.92
N LEU A 376 -40.74 0.09 -25.90
CA LEU A 376 -41.79 0.83 -26.60
C LEU A 376 -42.00 2.25 -26.03
N GLN A 377 -41.93 2.41 -24.71
CA GLN A 377 -42.04 3.72 -24.04
C GLN A 377 -40.82 4.62 -24.33
N TYR A 378 -39.60 4.07 -24.34
CA TYR A 378 -38.41 4.81 -24.81
C TYR A 378 -38.58 5.23 -26.27
N MET A 379 -38.98 4.30 -27.14
CA MET A 379 -39.13 4.54 -28.57
C MET A 379 -40.25 5.53 -28.88
N GLN A 380 -41.30 5.61 -28.05
CA GLN A 380 -42.27 6.69 -28.03
C GLN A 380 -41.62 8.03 -27.68
N SER A 381 -40.84 8.10 -26.59
CA SER A 381 -40.16 9.33 -26.16
C SER A 381 -39.17 9.92 -27.17
N VAL A 382 -38.59 9.10 -28.06
CA VAL A 382 -37.74 9.54 -29.19
C VAL A 382 -38.49 9.65 -30.53
N GLY A 383 -39.83 9.61 -30.51
CA GLY A 383 -40.69 9.86 -31.67
C GLY A 383 -40.77 8.72 -32.70
N MET A 384 -40.34 7.50 -32.35
CA MET A 384 -40.47 6.31 -33.20
C MET A 384 -41.83 5.60 -33.01
N LEU A 385 -42.62 5.97 -31.99
CA LEU A 385 -44.03 5.57 -31.79
C LEU A 385 -44.86 6.83 -31.45
N PRO A 386 -46.10 6.99 -31.95
CA PRO A 386 -46.95 8.15 -31.62
C PRO A 386 -47.38 8.21 -30.15
N ASP A 387 -47.50 9.43 -29.60
CA ASP A 387 -47.85 9.69 -28.19
C ASP A 387 -49.25 9.19 -27.78
N ASP A 388 -50.17 9.00 -28.74
CA ASP A 388 -51.53 8.50 -28.49
C ASP A 388 -51.61 6.96 -28.42
N VAL A 389 -50.53 6.25 -28.75
CA VAL A 389 -50.43 4.80 -28.54
C VAL A 389 -50.19 4.51 -27.06
N LYS A 390 -51.20 4.02 -26.35
CA LYS A 390 -51.02 3.53 -24.97
C LYS A 390 -50.09 2.31 -24.96
N VAL A 391 -49.06 2.37 -24.13
CA VAL A 391 -48.14 1.24 -23.85
C VAL A 391 -48.11 0.98 -22.34
N SER A 392 -48.70 -0.13 -21.90
CA SER A 392 -48.71 -0.57 -20.49
C SER A 392 -48.44 -2.08 -20.35
N ASN A 393 -48.02 -2.46 -19.15
CA ASN A 393 -47.99 -3.85 -18.69
C ASN A 393 -49.38 -4.50 -18.56
N ASP A 394 -50.48 -3.75 -18.72
CA ASP A 394 -51.83 -4.32 -18.87
C ASP A 394 -52.08 -4.91 -20.26
N ASP A 395 -51.46 -4.32 -21.30
CA ASP A 395 -51.87 -4.52 -22.68
C ASP A 395 -51.46 -5.91 -23.20
N ASN A 396 -52.17 -6.45 -24.19
CA ASN A 396 -51.91 -7.82 -24.66
C ASN A 396 -50.65 -7.89 -25.56
N MET A 397 -50.04 -9.07 -25.67
CA MET A 397 -48.78 -9.24 -26.41
C MET A 397 -48.90 -8.95 -27.92
N SER A 398 -50.08 -9.13 -28.54
CA SER A 398 -50.28 -8.72 -29.94
C SER A 398 -50.13 -7.21 -30.07
N THR A 399 -50.85 -6.44 -29.24
CA THR A 399 -50.81 -4.96 -29.27
C THR A 399 -49.41 -4.40 -29.03
N LEU A 400 -48.61 -5.03 -28.16
CA LEU A 400 -47.21 -4.64 -27.96
C LEU A 400 -46.32 -5.01 -29.16
N THR A 401 -46.54 -6.17 -29.79
CA THR A 401 -45.86 -6.55 -31.02
C THR A 401 -46.24 -5.66 -32.22
N ASP A 402 -47.52 -5.29 -32.36
CA ASP A 402 -48.00 -4.36 -33.40
C ASP A 402 -47.37 -2.96 -33.24
N ALA A 403 -47.23 -2.49 -32.00
CA ALA A 403 -46.48 -1.27 -31.67
C ALA A 403 -44.99 -1.42 -32.01
N ALA A 404 -44.37 -2.58 -31.73
CA ALA A 404 -42.97 -2.83 -32.05
C ALA A 404 -42.69 -2.90 -33.57
N MET A 405 -43.60 -3.47 -34.37
CA MET A 405 -43.52 -3.43 -35.83
C MET A 405 -43.71 -2.01 -36.37
N THR A 406 -44.52 -1.18 -35.70
CA THR A 406 -44.65 0.26 -36.01
C THR A 406 -43.34 1.01 -35.71
N VAL A 407 -42.69 0.71 -34.58
CA VAL A 407 -41.37 1.25 -34.23
C VAL A 407 -40.30 0.81 -35.23
N GLN A 408 -40.21 -0.49 -35.58
CA GLN A 408 -39.27 -0.99 -36.59
C GLN A 408 -39.44 -0.25 -37.92
N LYS A 409 -40.68 -0.08 -38.39
CA LYS A 409 -40.97 0.66 -39.61
C LYS A 409 -40.41 2.09 -39.57
N ASN A 410 -40.64 2.80 -38.47
CA ASN A 410 -40.18 4.18 -38.30
C ASN A 410 -38.66 4.28 -38.15
N ILE A 411 -38.02 3.32 -37.48
CA ILE A 411 -36.56 3.15 -37.44
C ILE A 411 -36.01 2.98 -38.86
N GLU A 412 -36.55 2.07 -39.66
CA GLU A 412 -36.07 1.82 -41.03
C GLU A 412 -36.34 2.99 -41.99
N SER A 413 -37.43 3.74 -41.80
CA SER A 413 -37.63 5.03 -42.50
C SER A 413 -36.55 6.05 -42.10
N ARG A 414 -36.17 6.15 -40.82
CA ARG A 414 -35.12 7.06 -40.34
C ARG A 414 -33.71 6.62 -40.78
N ILE A 415 -33.43 5.31 -40.85
CA ILE A 415 -32.22 4.75 -41.47
C ILE A 415 -32.20 5.11 -42.96
N GLY A 416 -33.31 4.93 -43.68
CA GLY A 416 -33.43 5.26 -45.11
C GLY A 416 -33.19 6.73 -45.45
N VAL A 417 -33.57 7.65 -44.55
CA VAL A 417 -33.32 9.10 -44.70
C VAL A 417 -31.90 9.50 -44.28
N SER A 418 -31.33 8.89 -43.24
CA SER A 418 -30.03 9.29 -42.67
C SER A 418 -28.82 8.54 -43.24
N GLY A 419 -29.03 7.36 -43.83
CA GLY A 419 -27.97 6.44 -44.26
C GLY A 419 -27.10 5.92 -43.11
N LYS A 420 -27.58 5.97 -41.86
CA LYS A 420 -26.80 5.73 -40.64
C LYS A 420 -27.59 5.02 -39.55
N THR A 421 -26.87 4.23 -38.75
CA THR A 421 -27.36 3.53 -37.55
C THR A 421 -26.77 4.07 -36.24
N ASP A 422 -25.79 4.98 -36.28
CA ASP A 422 -25.10 5.54 -35.10
C ASP A 422 -26.07 6.05 -34.01
N TRP A 423 -27.11 6.79 -34.43
CA TRP A 423 -28.14 7.33 -33.56
C TRP A 423 -28.93 6.23 -32.85
N LEU A 424 -29.21 5.13 -33.56
CA LEU A 424 -29.94 3.99 -33.03
C LEU A 424 -29.08 3.24 -32.00
N LYS A 425 -27.76 3.15 -32.21
CA LYS A 425 -26.83 2.59 -31.21
C LYS A 425 -26.78 3.43 -29.93
N GLN A 426 -26.77 4.75 -30.05
CA GLN A 426 -26.86 5.66 -28.90
C GLN A 426 -28.20 5.54 -28.15
N ASP A 427 -29.31 5.40 -28.88
CA ASP A 427 -30.64 5.28 -28.26
C ASP A 427 -30.88 3.89 -27.64
N MET A 428 -30.34 2.80 -28.21
CA MET A 428 -30.39 1.47 -27.59
C MET A 428 -29.53 1.42 -26.32
N ASN A 429 -28.33 2.01 -26.31
CA ASN A 429 -27.49 2.04 -25.11
C ASN A 429 -28.22 2.75 -23.96
N LYS A 430 -28.73 3.98 -24.15
CA LYS A 430 -29.49 4.71 -23.10
C LYS A 430 -30.69 3.91 -22.56
N LEU A 431 -31.39 3.17 -23.44
CA LEU A 431 -32.46 2.27 -23.00
C LEU A 431 -31.89 1.17 -22.11
N ILE A 432 -30.82 0.49 -22.53
CA ILE A 432 -30.18 -0.61 -21.80
C ILE A 432 -29.65 -0.15 -20.44
N ASP A 433 -28.88 0.95 -20.42
CA ASP A 433 -28.28 1.55 -19.21
C ASP A 433 -29.35 1.93 -18.15
N SER A 434 -30.59 2.19 -18.60
CA SER A 434 -31.73 2.49 -17.72
C SER A 434 -32.47 1.27 -17.16
N GLN A 435 -32.14 0.05 -17.58
CA GLN A 435 -32.77 -1.18 -17.06
C GLN A 435 -31.97 -1.74 -15.89
N ALA A 436 -32.61 -1.86 -14.72
CA ALA A 436 -31.97 -2.35 -13.49
C ALA A 436 -31.34 -3.75 -13.62
N ASN A 437 -31.81 -4.60 -14.55
CA ASN A 437 -31.25 -5.94 -14.83
C ASN A 437 -29.94 -5.90 -15.65
N TRP A 438 -29.55 -4.74 -16.17
CA TRP A 438 -28.41 -4.53 -17.07
C TRP A 438 -27.51 -3.38 -16.58
N ASN A 439 -27.60 -3.03 -15.30
CA ASN A 439 -26.77 -2.03 -14.65
C ASN A 439 -26.52 -2.39 -13.17
N ILE A 440 -25.77 -1.51 -12.49
CA ILE A 440 -25.33 -1.60 -11.08
C ILE A 440 -26.46 -1.88 -10.05
N ASP A 441 -27.74 -1.58 -10.36
CA ASP A 441 -28.88 -1.87 -9.48
C ASP A 441 -29.08 -3.38 -9.25
N SER A 442 -28.60 -4.23 -10.16
CA SER A 442 -28.61 -5.70 -10.02
C SER A 442 -27.36 -6.28 -9.35
N GLU A 443 -26.26 -5.53 -9.31
CA GLU A 443 -24.94 -6.00 -8.88
C GLU A 443 -24.71 -5.85 -7.36
N SER A 444 -25.72 -5.38 -6.62
CA SER A 444 -25.74 -5.33 -5.15
C SER A 444 -24.63 -4.48 -4.50
N LYS A 445 -24.28 -3.34 -5.12
CA LYS A 445 -23.22 -2.41 -4.66
C LYS A 445 -23.22 -2.17 -3.14
N GLY A 446 -22.10 -2.51 -2.51
CA GLY A 446 -21.79 -2.29 -1.10
C GLY A 446 -21.03 -0.98 -0.82
N ASN A 447 -20.59 -0.85 0.44
CA ASN A 447 -19.78 0.28 0.95
C ASN A 447 -18.50 -0.20 1.66
N ASP A 448 -18.18 -1.47 1.50
CA ASP A 448 -17.20 -2.29 2.20
C ASP A 448 -16.07 -2.78 1.27
N HIS A 449 -16.07 -2.30 0.02
CA HIS A 449 -15.02 -2.49 -0.99
C HIS A 449 -14.74 -1.15 -1.67
N LEU A 450 -13.47 -0.86 -2.00
CA LEU A 450 -13.02 0.46 -2.48
C LEU A 450 -13.75 0.95 -3.74
N GLN A 451 -14.15 0.03 -4.63
CA GLN A 451 -14.92 0.33 -5.84
C GLN A 451 -16.41 -0.07 -5.75
N GLY A 452 -16.89 -0.43 -4.56
CA GLY A 452 -18.31 -0.74 -4.28
C GLY A 452 -18.72 -2.21 -4.47
N GLY A 453 -17.83 -3.08 -4.93
CA GLY A 453 -18.02 -4.54 -4.96
C GLY A 453 -16.90 -5.26 -5.70
N ALA A 454 -16.86 -6.58 -5.60
CA ALA A 454 -15.95 -7.47 -6.34
C ALA A 454 -16.70 -8.71 -6.84
N LEU A 455 -16.24 -9.31 -7.94
CA LEU A 455 -16.89 -10.47 -8.58
C LEU A 455 -15.89 -11.62 -8.74
N LEU A 456 -16.07 -12.68 -7.96
CA LEU A 456 -15.21 -13.87 -8.01
C LEU A 456 -15.51 -14.72 -9.27
N TYR A 457 -14.49 -14.93 -10.11
CA TYR A 457 -14.57 -15.86 -11.24
C TYR A 457 -14.51 -17.33 -10.78
N VAL A 458 -15.57 -18.08 -11.09
CA VAL A 458 -15.71 -19.51 -10.75
C VAL A 458 -15.59 -20.41 -11.99
N ASN A 459 -15.33 -21.70 -11.78
CA ASN A 459 -15.27 -22.67 -12.87
C ASN A 459 -16.69 -23.13 -13.27
N ASP A 460 -17.00 -23.11 -14.56
CA ASP A 460 -18.30 -23.56 -15.11
C ASP A 460 -18.09 -24.14 -16.52
N ASP A 461 -18.75 -25.27 -16.84
CA ASP A 461 -18.73 -25.90 -18.17
C ASP A 461 -19.24 -24.97 -19.29
N LYS A 462 -19.97 -23.90 -18.93
CA LYS A 462 -20.44 -22.84 -19.84
C LYS A 462 -19.34 -21.85 -20.25
N THR A 463 -18.33 -21.64 -19.41
CA THR A 463 -17.26 -20.66 -19.62
C THR A 463 -15.87 -21.32 -19.47
N PRO A 464 -15.58 -22.42 -20.19
CA PRO A 464 -14.40 -23.24 -19.95
C PRO A 464 -13.07 -22.50 -20.19
N ASN A 465 -13.08 -21.48 -21.05
CA ASN A 465 -11.95 -20.58 -21.29
C ASN A 465 -11.54 -19.77 -20.05
N ALA A 466 -12.45 -19.60 -19.09
CA ALA A 466 -12.26 -18.82 -17.86
C ALA A 466 -12.08 -19.71 -16.60
N ASN A 467 -11.92 -21.02 -16.76
CA ASN A 467 -11.67 -21.93 -15.64
C ASN A 467 -10.20 -21.83 -15.16
N SER A 468 -9.97 -21.95 -13.85
CA SER A 468 -8.64 -22.09 -13.24
C SER A 468 -8.69 -23.20 -12.19
N ASP A 469 -7.72 -24.11 -12.17
CA ASP A 469 -7.55 -25.08 -11.07
C ASP A 469 -6.92 -24.44 -9.81
N TYR A 470 -6.65 -23.13 -9.86
CA TYR A 470 -6.05 -22.31 -8.80
C TYR A 470 -7.11 -21.37 -8.20
N ARG A 471 -6.93 -20.03 -8.25
CA ARG A 471 -7.75 -19.06 -7.51
C ARG A 471 -7.87 -19.40 -6.02
N LEU A 472 -6.74 -19.75 -5.43
CA LEU A 472 -6.63 -20.04 -4.00
C LEU A 472 -6.59 -18.70 -3.26
N LEU A 473 -7.75 -18.25 -2.77
CA LEU A 473 -7.91 -16.93 -2.15
C LEU A 473 -7.39 -16.86 -0.71
N ASN A 474 -7.08 -15.63 -0.29
CA ASN A 474 -6.59 -15.21 1.02
C ASN A 474 -5.35 -15.99 1.44
N ARG A 475 -4.30 -15.97 0.61
CA ARG A 475 -3.03 -16.68 0.83
C ARG A 475 -1.88 -15.78 1.29
N THR A 476 -2.27 -14.73 2.00
CA THR A 476 -1.45 -13.78 2.77
C THR A 476 -0.40 -14.47 3.67
N PRO A 477 0.59 -13.76 4.22
CA PRO A 477 1.57 -14.33 5.15
C PRO A 477 0.93 -15.03 6.37
N THR A 478 -0.25 -14.57 6.80
CA THR A 478 -1.05 -15.18 7.87
C THR A 478 -1.69 -16.53 7.45
N ASN A 479 -2.00 -16.77 6.18
CA ASN A 479 -2.75 -17.94 5.70
C ASN A 479 -2.24 -18.60 4.40
N GLN A 480 -0.98 -18.41 4.01
CA GLN A 480 -0.35 -18.99 2.80
C GLN A 480 -0.70 -20.46 2.53
N THR A 481 -0.71 -21.29 3.57
CA THR A 481 -1.01 -22.73 3.46
C THR A 481 -2.50 -23.08 3.36
N GLY A 482 -3.40 -22.08 3.41
CA GLY A 482 -4.86 -22.22 3.33
C GLY A 482 -5.51 -22.99 4.49
N GLN A 483 -4.80 -23.16 5.62
CA GLN A 483 -5.27 -24.01 6.73
C GLN A 483 -6.17 -23.29 7.74
N ILE A 484 -6.28 -21.95 7.69
CA ILE A 484 -7.17 -21.20 8.60
C ILE A 484 -8.60 -21.25 8.05
N THR A 485 -9.43 -22.09 8.69
CA THR A 485 -10.84 -22.31 8.30
C THR A 485 -11.82 -21.26 8.84
N ASP A 486 -11.33 -20.29 9.61
CA ASP A 486 -12.13 -19.19 10.15
C ASP A 486 -11.88 -17.93 9.30
N PRO A 487 -12.83 -17.48 8.46
CA PRO A 487 -12.62 -16.35 7.55
C PRO A 487 -12.24 -15.05 8.28
N SER A 488 -12.58 -14.92 9.57
CA SER A 488 -12.22 -13.74 10.36
C SER A 488 -10.75 -13.71 10.80
N LYS A 489 -9.92 -14.65 10.32
CA LYS A 489 -8.52 -14.86 10.74
C LYS A 489 -7.57 -15.24 9.60
N GLN A 490 -7.98 -15.06 8.35
CA GLN A 490 -7.17 -15.45 7.17
C GLN A 490 -6.10 -14.41 6.78
N GLY A 491 -5.87 -13.36 7.60
CA GLY A 491 -5.11 -12.17 7.24
C GLY A 491 -5.98 -11.18 6.47
N GLY A 492 -5.38 -10.41 5.57
CA GLY A 492 -6.09 -9.58 4.61
C GLY A 492 -6.95 -10.36 3.59
N TYR A 493 -7.48 -9.61 2.62
CA TYR A 493 -8.55 -10.02 1.71
C TYR A 493 -8.11 -9.80 0.26
N GLU A 494 -8.11 -10.85 -0.56
CA GLU A 494 -7.49 -10.84 -1.91
C GLU A 494 -8.02 -9.68 -2.79
N MET A 495 -9.34 -9.54 -2.91
CA MET A 495 -9.97 -8.60 -3.84
C MET A 495 -9.84 -7.15 -3.33
N LEU A 496 -8.80 -6.44 -3.77
CA LEU A 496 -8.51 -5.05 -3.39
C LEU A 496 -9.04 -4.01 -4.40
N LEU A 497 -8.59 -4.10 -5.66
CA LEU A 497 -8.87 -3.13 -6.74
C LEU A 497 -8.86 -3.78 -8.13
N ALA A 498 -9.63 -3.18 -9.05
CA ALA A 498 -9.64 -3.46 -10.49
C ALA A 498 -9.81 -4.95 -10.88
N ASN A 499 -8.80 -5.54 -11.53
CA ASN A 499 -8.80 -6.95 -11.94
C ASN A 499 -7.77 -7.70 -11.08
N ASP A 500 -8.25 -8.39 -10.06
CA ASP A 500 -7.43 -9.19 -9.18
C ASP A 500 -6.68 -10.32 -9.92
N VAL A 501 -5.44 -10.59 -9.51
CA VAL A 501 -4.51 -11.46 -10.23
C VAL A 501 -4.31 -12.75 -9.46
N ASP A 502 -4.59 -13.90 -10.10
CA ASP A 502 -4.46 -15.26 -9.54
C ASP A 502 -3.00 -15.65 -9.26
N ASN A 503 -2.40 -15.02 -8.25
CA ASN A 503 -1.00 -15.20 -7.82
C ASN A 503 -0.75 -16.58 -7.20
N SER A 504 -1.81 -17.35 -6.91
CA SER A 504 -1.74 -18.75 -6.51
C SER A 504 -1.46 -19.72 -7.68
N ASN A 505 -1.51 -19.23 -8.93
CA ASN A 505 -1.26 -20.02 -10.12
C ASN A 505 0.24 -20.00 -10.49
N PRO A 506 0.95 -21.14 -10.54
CA PRO A 506 2.39 -21.20 -10.86
C PRO A 506 2.80 -20.60 -12.21
N VAL A 507 1.87 -20.50 -13.18
CA VAL A 507 2.12 -19.81 -14.46
C VAL A 507 2.17 -18.29 -14.26
N VAL A 508 1.29 -17.76 -13.40
CA VAL A 508 1.28 -16.34 -13.00
C VAL A 508 2.48 -16.05 -12.12
N GLN A 509 2.80 -16.89 -11.14
CA GLN A 509 4.01 -16.76 -10.30
C GLN A 509 5.31 -16.68 -11.13
N ALA A 510 5.43 -17.48 -12.19
CA ALA A 510 6.56 -17.42 -13.12
C ALA A 510 6.62 -16.11 -13.93
N GLU A 511 5.45 -15.55 -14.28
CA GLU A 511 5.32 -14.26 -14.98
C GLU A 511 5.47 -13.04 -14.04
N GLN A 512 5.22 -13.21 -12.73
CA GLN A 512 5.64 -12.24 -11.70
C GLN A 512 7.16 -12.22 -11.55
N LEU A 513 7.81 -13.40 -11.50
CA LEU A 513 9.28 -13.50 -11.49
C LEU A 513 9.92 -12.94 -12.77
N ASN A 514 9.30 -13.14 -13.93
CA ASN A 514 9.73 -12.56 -15.21
C ASN A 514 9.69 -11.02 -15.17
N TRP A 515 8.64 -10.43 -14.61
CA TRP A 515 8.49 -8.98 -14.44
C TRP A 515 9.50 -8.40 -13.44
N LEU A 516 9.68 -9.04 -12.27
CA LEU A 516 10.71 -8.67 -11.29
C LEU A 516 12.11 -8.73 -11.92
N HIS A 517 12.43 -9.80 -12.66
CA HIS A 517 13.71 -9.91 -13.37
C HIS A 517 13.89 -8.79 -14.40
N TYR A 518 12.84 -8.44 -15.15
CA TYR A 518 12.85 -7.34 -16.12
C TYR A 518 13.12 -5.99 -15.45
N MET A 519 12.40 -5.63 -14.39
CA MET A 519 12.59 -4.36 -13.69
C MET A 519 13.99 -4.27 -13.07
N MET A 520 14.44 -5.33 -12.39
CA MET A 520 15.80 -5.40 -11.80
C MET A 520 16.94 -5.47 -12.84
N ASN A 521 16.63 -5.52 -14.14
CA ASN A 521 17.60 -5.48 -15.24
C ASN A 521 17.24 -4.43 -16.31
N ILE A 522 16.42 -3.44 -15.98
CA ILE A 522 15.76 -2.61 -17.00
C ILE A 522 16.72 -1.81 -17.89
N GLY A 523 17.78 -1.20 -17.34
CA GLY A 523 18.82 -0.54 -18.13
C GLY A 523 19.61 -1.52 -19.01
N THR A 524 19.85 -2.72 -18.49
CA THR A 524 20.51 -3.81 -19.23
C THR A 524 19.64 -4.28 -20.41
N ILE A 525 18.32 -4.36 -20.24
CA ILE A 525 17.39 -4.82 -21.27
C ILE A 525 17.07 -3.73 -22.30
N ALA A 526 16.84 -2.49 -21.84
CA ALA A 526 16.42 -1.37 -22.69
C ALA A 526 17.58 -0.69 -23.44
N GLN A 527 18.77 -0.59 -22.83
CA GLN A 527 19.92 0.14 -23.39
C GLN A 527 21.26 -0.63 -23.33
N ASN A 528 21.29 -1.87 -22.83
CA ASN A 528 22.54 -2.61 -22.52
C ASN A 528 23.44 -1.84 -21.52
N ASP A 529 22.80 -1.16 -20.55
CA ASP A 529 23.46 -0.37 -19.50
C ASP A 529 23.13 -0.93 -18.10
N PRO A 530 23.99 -1.78 -17.53
CA PRO A 530 23.80 -2.29 -16.17
C PRO A 530 24.01 -1.23 -15.08
N THR A 531 24.44 -0.01 -15.43
CA THR A 531 24.50 1.12 -14.47
C THR A 531 23.16 1.86 -14.35
N ALA A 532 22.12 1.39 -15.05
CA ALA A 532 20.76 1.92 -15.05
C ALA A 532 19.69 0.85 -14.70
N ASN A 533 20.05 -0.15 -13.89
CA ASN A 533 19.09 -1.12 -13.32
C ASN A 533 18.44 -0.56 -12.04
N PHE A 534 17.54 -1.32 -11.40
CA PHE A 534 17.17 -1.14 -9.99
C PHE A 534 17.97 -2.12 -9.10
N ASP A 535 18.15 -1.80 -7.82
CA ASP A 535 18.88 -2.66 -6.85
C ASP A 535 17.94 -3.44 -5.91
N GLY A 536 16.72 -2.94 -5.68
CA GLY A 536 15.76 -3.50 -4.72
C GLY A 536 14.31 -3.19 -5.08
N TYR A 537 13.38 -3.65 -4.25
CA TYR A 537 11.93 -3.55 -4.51
C TYR A 537 11.11 -3.31 -3.24
N ARG A 538 9.99 -2.60 -3.37
CA ARG A 538 8.83 -2.68 -2.48
C ARG A 538 7.97 -3.86 -2.94
N VAL A 539 7.23 -4.48 -2.04
CA VAL A 539 6.11 -5.34 -2.41
C VAL A 539 4.83 -4.63 -1.98
N ASP A 540 4.08 -4.16 -2.97
CA ASP A 540 2.74 -3.59 -2.82
C ASP A 540 1.74 -4.63 -2.28
N ALA A 541 0.78 -4.20 -1.48
CA ALA A 541 -0.42 -4.94 -1.10
C ALA A 541 -0.17 -6.40 -0.62
N VAL A 542 0.80 -6.61 0.27
CA VAL A 542 1.23 -7.96 0.73
C VAL A 542 0.08 -8.77 1.35
N ASP A 543 -0.83 -8.09 2.03
CA ASP A 543 -2.04 -8.65 2.66
C ASP A 543 -3.16 -9.01 1.64
N ASN A 544 -2.94 -8.79 0.35
CA ASN A 544 -3.94 -8.97 -0.70
C ASN A 544 -3.52 -10.00 -1.77
N VAL A 545 -2.38 -10.68 -1.60
CA VAL A 545 -1.82 -11.63 -2.59
C VAL A 545 -1.31 -12.92 -1.94
N ASP A 546 -1.03 -13.93 -2.76
CA ASP A 546 -0.37 -15.16 -2.32
C ASP A 546 1.10 -14.91 -1.88
N ALA A 547 1.39 -15.20 -0.62
CA ALA A 547 2.69 -14.97 0.01
C ALA A 547 3.82 -15.88 -0.50
N ASP A 548 3.53 -16.82 -1.40
CA ASP A 548 4.54 -17.47 -2.26
C ASP A 548 5.42 -16.44 -2.99
N LEU A 549 4.85 -15.29 -3.41
CA LEU A 549 5.60 -14.23 -4.11
C LEU A 549 6.77 -13.69 -3.29
N LEU A 550 6.63 -13.61 -1.96
CA LEU A 550 7.68 -13.14 -1.05
C LEU A 550 8.87 -14.12 -1.01
N GLN A 551 8.58 -15.42 -1.12
CA GLN A 551 9.60 -16.47 -1.17
C GLN A 551 10.29 -16.49 -2.53
N ILE A 552 9.52 -16.37 -3.62
CA ILE A 552 10.02 -16.28 -5.01
C ILE A 552 10.97 -15.09 -5.18
N ALA A 553 10.57 -13.90 -4.74
CA ALA A 553 11.40 -12.70 -4.83
C ALA A 553 12.65 -12.80 -3.93
N GLY A 554 12.51 -13.34 -2.72
CA GLY A 554 13.62 -13.56 -1.79
C GLY A 554 14.67 -14.53 -2.33
N ASP A 555 14.25 -15.66 -2.91
CA ASP A 555 15.15 -16.66 -3.47
C ASP A 555 15.76 -16.23 -4.82
N TYR A 556 15.04 -15.46 -5.65
CA TYR A 556 15.63 -14.78 -6.80
C TYR A 556 16.80 -13.86 -6.37
N PHE A 557 16.63 -13.08 -5.29
CA PHE A 557 17.69 -12.20 -4.80
C PHE A 557 18.88 -12.95 -4.19
N LYS A 558 18.64 -14.06 -3.48
CA LYS A 558 19.71 -14.96 -3.01
C LYS A 558 20.48 -15.61 -4.17
N ALA A 559 19.81 -15.90 -5.29
CA ALA A 559 20.41 -16.48 -6.48
C ALA A 559 21.21 -15.47 -7.30
N ALA A 560 20.60 -14.33 -7.66
CA ALA A 560 21.17 -13.31 -8.54
C ALA A 560 22.26 -12.49 -7.85
N TYR A 561 21.98 -11.96 -6.65
CA TYR A 561 22.84 -11.00 -5.94
C TYR A 561 23.57 -11.62 -4.75
N GLY A 562 23.14 -12.81 -4.30
CA GLY A 562 23.77 -13.49 -3.17
C GLY A 562 23.51 -12.82 -1.83
N THR A 563 22.34 -12.20 -1.66
CA THR A 563 21.94 -11.44 -0.45
C THR A 563 22.13 -12.26 0.83
N GLY A 564 21.55 -13.47 0.90
CA GLY A 564 21.72 -14.44 1.99
C GLY A 564 23.09 -15.13 2.06
N LYS A 565 24.18 -14.41 1.78
CA LYS A 565 25.57 -14.88 1.95
C LYS A 565 26.40 -13.95 2.82
N THR A 566 26.21 -12.64 2.70
CA THR A 566 26.96 -11.61 3.42
C THR A 566 26.09 -10.38 3.63
N GLU A 567 26.29 -9.70 4.75
CA GLU A 567 25.59 -8.44 5.05
C GLU A 567 25.82 -7.37 3.98
N VAL A 568 27.02 -7.30 3.39
CA VAL A 568 27.29 -6.37 2.27
C VAL A 568 26.46 -6.69 1.02
N ASN A 569 26.14 -7.96 0.75
CA ASN A 569 25.28 -8.31 -0.38
C ASN A 569 23.83 -7.97 -0.08
N ALA A 570 23.34 -8.24 1.14
CA ALA A 570 21.99 -7.88 1.56
C ALA A 570 21.77 -6.36 1.56
N ASN A 571 22.61 -5.61 2.27
CA ASN A 571 22.47 -4.16 2.45
C ASN A 571 22.74 -3.34 1.17
N ASN A 572 23.23 -3.97 0.09
CA ASN A 572 23.35 -3.37 -1.24
C ASN A 572 22.07 -3.50 -2.09
N HIS A 573 21.06 -4.25 -1.64
CA HIS A 573 19.84 -4.56 -2.39
C HIS A 573 18.60 -4.42 -1.49
N ILE A 574 18.50 -3.29 -0.77
CA ILE A 574 17.47 -3.04 0.26
C ILE A 574 16.08 -3.16 -0.38
N SER A 575 15.27 -4.07 0.17
CA SER A 575 13.90 -4.35 -0.30
C SER A 575 12.93 -4.39 0.89
N ILE A 576 11.72 -3.88 0.70
CA ILE A 576 10.73 -3.61 1.76
C ILE A 576 9.35 -4.20 1.43
N LEU A 577 8.44 -4.21 2.40
CA LEU A 577 7.11 -4.78 2.30
C LEU A 577 6.02 -3.80 2.72
N GLU A 578 4.89 -3.80 2.03
CA GLU A 578 3.65 -3.22 2.54
C GLU A 578 2.84 -4.25 3.36
N ASP A 579 3.43 -4.74 4.45
CA ASP A 579 2.85 -5.78 5.32
C ASP A 579 2.12 -5.18 6.54
N TRP A 580 0.81 -4.89 6.38
CA TRP A 580 0.02 -4.17 7.39
C TRP A 580 -0.48 -5.04 8.57
N ASP A 581 -0.72 -6.35 8.39
CA ASP A 581 -1.18 -7.20 9.49
C ASP A 581 -0.09 -7.39 10.56
N ASN A 582 -0.53 -7.39 11.83
CA ASN A 582 0.35 -7.45 12.98
C ASN A 582 1.05 -8.81 13.13
N ASN A 583 0.61 -9.85 12.40
CA ASN A 583 1.21 -11.18 12.37
C ASN A 583 2.33 -11.31 11.35
N ASP A 584 2.38 -10.47 10.31
CA ASP A 584 3.21 -10.69 9.12
C ASP A 584 4.70 -10.60 9.44
N SER A 585 5.10 -9.65 10.28
CA SER A 585 6.46 -9.58 10.85
C SER A 585 6.94 -10.93 11.43
N ALA A 586 6.06 -11.74 12.04
CA ALA A 586 6.42 -13.06 12.55
C ALA A 586 6.62 -14.11 11.43
N TYR A 587 5.85 -14.03 10.35
CA TYR A 587 6.06 -14.84 9.14
C TYR A 587 7.36 -14.44 8.42
N ILE A 588 7.63 -13.14 8.26
CA ILE A 588 8.86 -12.62 7.63
C ILE A 588 10.10 -13.07 8.39
N LYS A 589 10.06 -13.03 9.72
CA LYS A 589 11.14 -13.58 10.57
C LYS A 589 11.30 -15.09 10.41
N ALA A 590 10.21 -15.85 10.25
CA ALA A 590 10.27 -17.29 10.04
C ALA A 590 10.87 -17.68 8.67
N HIS A 591 10.80 -16.79 7.68
CA HIS A 591 11.34 -17.00 6.33
C HIS A 591 12.70 -16.33 6.08
N GLY A 592 13.41 -15.93 7.15
CA GLY A 592 14.79 -15.43 7.08
C GLY A 592 14.92 -13.94 6.75
N ASN A 593 13.88 -13.13 6.98
CA ASN A 593 13.89 -11.68 6.75
C ASN A 593 14.41 -11.30 5.35
N ASN A 594 13.86 -11.91 4.29
CA ASN A 594 14.31 -11.69 2.90
C ASN A 594 14.01 -10.27 2.38
N GLN A 595 13.00 -9.63 2.97
CA GLN A 595 12.59 -8.25 2.79
C GLN A 595 12.41 -7.62 4.19
N LEU A 596 12.45 -6.30 4.30
CA LEU A 596 12.18 -5.59 5.56
C LEU A 596 10.67 -5.42 5.78
N THR A 597 10.17 -6.03 6.86
CA THR A 597 8.82 -5.79 7.41
C THR A 597 8.68 -4.36 7.93
N MET A 598 7.47 -3.79 7.89
CA MET A 598 7.19 -2.49 8.50
C MET A 598 6.99 -2.57 10.02
N ASP A 599 7.58 -1.65 10.78
CA ASP A 599 7.26 -1.46 12.20
C ASP A 599 6.00 -0.59 12.34
N PHE A 600 4.86 -1.08 11.82
CA PHE A 600 3.55 -0.42 11.94
C PHE A 600 3.17 -0.06 13.39
N PRO A 601 3.48 -0.88 14.42
CA PRO A 601 3.30 -0.47 15.81
C PRO A 601 4.07 0.81 16.19
N ALA A 602 5.30 1.01 15.69
CA ALA A 602 6.05 2.24 15.90
C ALA A 602 5.44 3.44 15.16
N HIS A 603 4.96 3.26 13.92
CA HIS A 603 4.19 4.28 13.20
C HIS A 603 2.96 4.73 14.01
N LEU A 604 2.16 3.77 14.50
CA LEU A 604 0.99 4.08 15.34
C LEU A 604 1.37 4.77 16.65
N ALA A 605 2.48 4.36 17.28
CA ALA A 605 2.99 5.01 18.49
C ALA A 605 3.38 6.48 18.24
N LEU A 606 4.03 6.77 17.10
CA LEU A 606 4.38 8.13 16.67
C LEU A 606 3.11 8.96 16.36
N LYS A 607 2.22 8.41 15.54
CA LYS A 607 0.93 9.02 15.17
C LYS A 607 0.14 9.46 16.40
N TYR A 608 -0.16 8.54 17.31
CA TYR A 608 -0.95 8.85 18.50
C TYR A 608 -0.20 9.70 19.53
N ALA A 609 1.12 9.57 19.68
CA ALA A 609 1.85 10.34 20.69
C ALA A 609 2.17 11.78 20.26
N LEU A 610 2.36 12.04 18.95
CA LEU A 610 2.85 13.33 18.46
C LEU A 610 1.95 13.97 17.40
N ASN A 611 1.37 13.20 16.48
CA ASN A 611 0.75 13.74 15.26
C ASN A 611 -0.75 14.03 15.37
N MET A 612 -1.49 13.32 16.23
CA MET A 612 -2.92 13.57 16.46
C MET A 612 -3.18 14.94 17.15
N PRO A 613 -4.41 15.49 17.03
CA PRO A 613 -4.85 16.64 17.82
C PRO A 613 -4.87 16.37 19.34
N LEU A 614 -4.67 17.40 20.16
CA LEU A 614 -4.43 17.30 21.63
C LEU A 614 -5.42 16.40 22.40
N ALA A 615 -6.70 16.41 22.02
CA ALA A 615 -7.76 15.62 22.66
C ALA A 615 -7.63 14.10 22.36
N ALA A 616 -7.09 13.74 21.19
CA ALA A 616 -6.91 12.36 20.72
C ALA A 616 -5.51 11.80 20.97
N GLN A 617 -4.52 12.63 21.32
CA GLN A 617 -3.14 12.18 21.60
C GLN A 617 -3.06 11.19 22.76
N SER A 618 -2.09 10.28 22.71
CA SER A 618 -1.65 9.47 23.87
C SER A 618 -0.69 10.26 24.79
N GLY A 619 -0.11 9.57 25.77
CA GLY A 619 1.18 9.99 26.34
C GLY A 619 2.34 9.56 25.43
N LEU A 620 3.58 9.74 25.89
CA LEU A 620 4.82 9.45 25.14
C LEU A 620 5.40 8.06 25.47
N GLU A 621 4.85 7.36 26.46
CA GLU A 621 5.23 6.01 26.87
C GLU A 621 5.19 4.95 25.73
N PRO A 622 4.25 5.00 24.75
CA PRO A 622 4.24 4.07 23.62
C PRO A 622 5.53 4.10 22.80
N LEU A 623 6.18 5.26 22.66
CA LEU A 623 7.41 5.41 21.86
C LEU A 623 8.59 4.57 22.39
N ILE A 624 8.51 4.09 23.64
CA ILE A 624 9.53 3.27 24.30
C ILE A 624 9.28 1.76 24.08
N ASN A 625 8.02 1.35 23.89
CA ASN A 625 7.58 -0.06 24.06
C ASN A 625 6.61 -0.60 22.99
N THR A 626 6.01 0.26 22.18
CA THR A 626 5.02 -0.07 21.13
C THR A 626 5.73 0.03 19.78
N SER A 627 6.47 -1.03 19.46
CA SER A 627 7.36 -1.18 18.31
C SER A 627 7.83 -2.64 18.30
N LEU A 628 8.32 -3.13 17.16
CA LEU A 628 9.09 -4.38 17.08
C LEU A 628 10.35 -4.35 17.99
N VAL A 629 10.84 -3.15 18.36
CA VAL A 629 12.04 -2.95 19.19
C VAL A 629 11.75 -2.06 20.41
N LYS A 630 12.14 -2.52 21.60
CA LYS A 630 11.90 -1.83 22.88
C LYS A 630 13.10 -0.98 23.29
N ARG A 631 13.03 0.32 23.04
CA ARG A 631 14.16 1.26 23.10
C ARG A 631 14.42 1.88 24.49
N GLY A 632 13.77 1.36 25.54
CA GLY A 632 14.01 1.78 26.93
C GLY A 632 15.44 1.53 27.39
N LYS A 633 15.99 0.36 27.03
CA LYS A 633 17.42 0.05 27.09
C LYS A 633 17.75 -0.96 25.99
N ASP A 634 18.23 -0.44 24.87
CA ASP A 634 18.69 -1.21 23.71
C ASP A 634 20.23 -1.10 23.64
N ALA A 635 20.90 -2.23 23.80
CA ALA A 635 22.36 -2.32 23.98
C ALA A 635 22.97 -3.54 23.28
N THR A 636 22.24 -4.11 22.31
CA THR A 636 22.48 -5.41 21.67
C THR A 636 22.59 -5.24 20.15
N GLU A 637 23.18 -6.19 19.44
CA GLU A 637 23.33 -6.13 17.97
C GLU A 637 22.97 -7.50 17.40
N ASN A 638 22.17 -7.55 16.34
CA ASN A 638 21.63 -8.77 15.70
C ASN A 638 20.63 -9.57 16.56
N GLU A 639 20.05 -8.96 17.61
CA GLU A 639 18.97 -9.58 18.42
C GLU A 639 17.56 -9.09 18.03
N ALA A 640 17.45 -7.82 17.63
CA ALA A 640 16.21 -7.24 17.12
C ALA A 640 15.86 -7.79 15.73
N GLN A 641 14.58 -7.70 15.37
CA GLN A 641 14.15 -8.01 14.00
C GLN A 641 14.47 -6.83 13.07
N PRO A 642 15.11 -7.05 11.90
CA PRO A 642 15.30 -6.02 10.90
C PRO A 642 13.95 -5.54 10.38
N ASN A 643 13.77 -4.22 10.28
CA ASN A 643 12.51 -3.56 9.96
C ASN A 643 12.79 -2.19 9.31
N TYR A 644 11.77 -1.62 8.67
CA TYR A 644 11.73 -0.20 8.33
C TYR A 644 10.57 0.52 9.04
N ALA A 645 10.66 1.84 9.19
CA ALA A 645 9.64 2.64 9.87
C ALA A 645 9.49 4.05 9.25
N PHE A 646 8.29 4.63 9.33
CA PHE A 646 7.92 5.89 8.68
C PHE A 646 6.97 6.74 9.54
N ILE A 647 6.83 8.04 9.20
CA ILE A 647 5.86 8.96 9.84
C ILE A 647 4.58 9.04 9.01
N ARG A 648 4.73 9.29 7.71
CA ARG A 648 3.69 9.27 6.67
C ARG A 648 4.21 8.47 5.47
N ALA A 649 3.33 8.21 4.51
CA ALA A 649 3.65 7.62 3.21
C ALA A 649 2.66 8.18 2.16
N HIS A 650 2.83 7.87 0.89
CA HIS A 650 1.91 8.32 -0.18
C HIS A 650 0.47 7.81 0.03
N ASP A 651 0.35 6.63 0.63
CA ASP A 651 -0.87 5.92 1.00
C ASP A 651 -1.42 6.30 2.41
N SER A 652 -0.56 6.81 3.30
CA SER A 652 -0.81 6.88 4.74
C SER A 652 -0.67 8.30 5.29
N GLU A 653 -1.74 8.79 5.92
CA GLU A 653 -1.93 10.18 6.37
C GLU A 653 -1.91 11.25 5.26
N VAL A 654 -2.13 10.85 3.99
CA VAL A 654 -2.29 11.79 2.86
C VAL A 654 -3.64 11.61 2.18
N GLN A 655 -3.84 10.52 1.43
CA GLN A 655 -5.06 10.28 0.64
C GLN A 655 -6.34 10.29 1.49
N THR A 656 -6.30 9.71 2.69
CA THR A 656 -7.41 9.70 3.64
C THR A 656 -7.76 11.10 4.16
N VAL A 657 -6.77 11.98 4.31
CA VAL A 657 -6.94 13.37 4.75
C VAL A 657 -7.54 14.21 3.63
N ILE A 658 -7.07 14.05 2.39
CA ILE A 658 -7.63 14.72 1.21
C ILE A 658 -9.08 14.28 0.96
N ALA A 659 -9.36 12.98 1.01
CA ALA A 659 -10.72 12.42 0.95
C ALA A 659 -11.64 13.04 2.02
N GLN A 660 -11.17 13.15 3.27
CA GLN A 660 -11.94 13.73 4.37
C GLN A 660 -12.19 15.23 4.17
N ILE A 661 -11.20 16.01 3.69
CA ILE A 661 -11.37 17.43 3.36
C ILE A 661 -12.41 17.64 2.25
N ILE A 662 -12.35 16.82 1.18
CA ILE A 662 -13.33 16.86 0.09
C ILE A 662 -14.74 16.64 0.65
N LYS A 663 -14.91 15.58 1.44
CA LYS A 663 -16.19 15.21 2.06
C LYS A 663 -16.74 16.27 3.03
N ASP A 664 -15.89 16.88 3.85
CA ASP A 664 -16.32 17.85 4.87
C ASP A 664 -16.60 19.26 4.31
N LYS A 665 -15.86 19.69 3.28
CA LYS A 665 -15.79 21.11 2.88
C LYS A 665 -16.20 21.39 1.44
N ILE A 666 -16.18 20.38 0.55
CA ILE A 666 -16.28 20.57 -0.91
C ILE A 666 -17.48 19.81 -1.48
N ASN A 667 -17.53 18.50 -1.31
CA ASN A 667 -18.56 17.60 -1.83
C ASN A 667 -18.95 16.54 -0.79
N THR A 668 -20.02 16.84 -0.02
CA THR A 668 -20.57 15.97 1.03
C THR A 668 -21.18 14.65 0.54
N LYS A 669 -21.17 14.39 -0.78
CA LYS A 669 -21.60 13.13 -1.40
C LYS A 669 -20.46 12.33 -2.02
N SER A 670 -19.23 12.85 -2.00
CA SER A 670 -18.06 12.11 -2.47
C SER A 670 -17.80 10.89 -1.59
N ASP A 671 -17.35 9.80 -2.20
CA ASP A 671 -16.74 8.65 -1.53
C ASP A 671 -15.32 8.97 -1.04
N GLY A 672 -14.68 10.00 -1.60
CA GLY A 672 -13.29 10.38 -1.38
C GLY A 672 -12.29 9.64 -2.28
N LEU A 673 -12.77 8.77 -3.19
CA LEU A 673 -11.99 7.84 -4.00
C LEU A 673 -12.18 8.07 -5.51
N THR A 674 -13.39 8.41 -5.95
CA THR A 674 -13.72 8.78 -7.34
C THR A 674 -13.89 10.30 -7.46
N VAL A 675 -12.82 11.03 -7.13
CA VAL A 675 -12.79 12.50 -7.01
C VAL A 675 -12.30 13.20 -8.28
N THR A 676 -12.75 14.44 -8.52
CA THR A 676 -12.28 15.24 -9.66
C THR A 676 -11.00 16.02 -9.36
N PRO A 677 -10.18 16.37 -10.39
CA PRO A 677 -8.99 17.22 -10.21
C PRO A 677 -9.28 18.58 -9.58
N ASP A 678 -10.45 19.18 -9.82
CA ASP A 678 -10.85 20.44 -9.18
C ASP A 678 -11.23 20.28 -7.71
N GLU A 679 -11.77 19.13 -7.28
CA GLU A 679 -11.98 18.80 -5.87
C GLU A 679 -10.65 18.56 -5.15
N ILE A 680 -9.73 17.79 -5.75
CA ILE A 680 -8.36 17.59 -5.24
C ILE A 680 -7.66 18.94 -5.04
N LYS A 681 -7.69 19.80 -6.07
CA LYS A 681 -7.08 21.14 -6.00
C LYS A 681 -7.71 22.03 -4.91
N GLN A 682 -9.03 21.98 -4.72
CA GLN A 682 -9.68 22.70 -3.62
C GLN A 682 -9.29 22.12 -2.26
N ALA A 683 -9.11 20.80 -2.15
CA ALA A 683 -8.66 20.16 -0.91
C ALA A 683 -7.24 20.55 -0.54
N PHE A 684 -6.31 20.61 -1.49
CA PHE A 684 -4.94 21.07 -1.23
C PHE A 684 -4.84 22.54 -0.81
N ASN A 685 -5.71 23.42 -1.32
CA ASN A 685 -5.82 24.79 -0.81
C ASN A 685 -6.21 24.84 0.68
N ILE A 686 -6.95 23.84 1.18
CA ILE A 686 -7.33 23.74 2.60
C ILE A 686 -6.21 23.05 3.40
N TYR A 687 -5.66 21.94 2.90
CA TYR A 687 -4.59 21.16 3.51
C TYR A 687 -3.31 22.00 3.71
N ASN A 688 -2.80 22.65 2.65
CA ASN A 688 -1.60 23.50 2.71
C ASN A 688 -1.80 24.73 3.61
N ALA A 689 -3.03 25.23 3.73
CA ALA A 689 -3.38 26.32 4.66
C ALA A 689 -3.57 25.83 6.11
N ASP A 690 -3.90 24.56 6.32
CA ASP A 690 -3.99 23.92 7.64
C ASP A 690 -2.60 23.56 8.19
N GLU A 691 -1.69 23.11 7.33
CA GLU A 691 -0.31 22.78 7.69
C GLU A 691 0.40 23.97 8.36
N LEU A 692 0.11 25.19 7.91
CA LEU A 692 0.65 26.45 8.43
C LEU A 692 0.00 26.92 9.74
N LYS A 693 -0.94 26.17 10.33
CA LYS A 693 -1.58 26.50 11.63
C LYS A 693 -0.84 25.85 12.80
N ALA A 694 -0.93 26.51 13.97
CA ALA A 694 -0.54 25.94 15.26
C ALA A 694 -1.62 25.01 15.86
N ASP A 695 -2.87 25.25 15.48
CA ASP A 695 -4.06 24.43 15.78
C ASP A 695 -4.60 23.93 14.43
N LYS A 696 -4.27 22.67 14.12
CA LYS A 696 -4.49 22.00 12.84
C LYS A 696 -5.79 21.18 12.93
N GLU A 697 -6.63 21.29 11.90
CA GLU A 697 -7.90 20.57 11.77
C GLU A 697 -7.72 19.21 11.05
N TYR A 698 -6.73 19.12 10.15
CA TYR A 698 -6.52 18.00 9.24
C TYR A 698 -5.08 17.47 9.21
N THR A 699 -4.10 18.37 9.32
CA THR A 699 -2.69 18.06 9.14
C THR A 699 -2.00 17.60 10.42
N ALA A 700 -0.93 16.82 10.27
CA ALA A 700 -0.18 16.24 11.38
C ALA A 700 0.52 17.30 12.26
N TYR A 701 0.42 17.12 13.58
CA TYR A 701 1.18 17.88 14.57
C TYR A 701 2.62 17.35 14.70
N ASN A 702 3.54 18.18 15.24
CA ASN A 702 4.86 17.75 15.73
C ASN A 702 5.74 16.92 14.75
N ILE A 703 5.60 17.11 13.44
CA ILE A 703 6.38 16.38 12.42
C ILE A 703 7.90 16.43 12.70
N PRO A 704 8.55 17.58 13.03
CA PRO A 704 9.98 17.62 13.35
C PRO A 704 10.39 16.76 14.56
N ALA A 705 9.56 16.69 15.60
CA ALA A 705 9.83 15.84 16.77
C ALA A 705 9.65 14.35 16.45
N SER A 706 8.71 14.04 15.55
CA SER A 706 8.43 12.68 15.07
C SER A 706 9.61 12.16 14.24
N TYR A 707 10.10 12.95 13.29
CA TYR A 707 11.33 12.65 12.56
C TYR A 707 12.57 12.59 13.45
N ALA A 708 12.64 13.38 14.53
CA ALA A 708 13.75 13.27 15.47
C ALA A 708 13.77 11.92 16.20
N VAL A 709 12.61 11.39 16.60
CA VAL A 709 12.51 10.02 17.15
C VAL A 709 12.91 9.00 16.08
N LEU A 710 12.27 9.03 14.90
CA LEU A 710 12.52 8.07 13.82
C LEU A 710 13.99 8.03 13.38
N LEU A 711 14.59 9.19 13.12
CA LEU A 711 15.97 9.29 12.62
C LEU A 711 17.04 9.03 13.69
N THR A 712 16.68 9.00 14.99
CA THR A 712 17.64 8.66 16.07
C THR A 712 17.43 7.28 16.68
N ASN A 713 16.32 6.61 16.39
CA ASN A 713 16.06 5.25 16.83
C ASN A 713 17.13 4.26 16.31
N LYS A 714 17.44 3.26 17.14
CA LYS A 714 18.24 2.09 16.83
C LYS A 714 17.36 0.94 16.32
N ASP A 715 17.96 0.00 15.60
CA ASP A 715 17.35 -1.22 15.07
C ASP A 715 16.13 -0.88 14.21
N THR A 716 16.33 0.00 13.22
CA THR A 716 15.33 0.33 12.19
C THR A 716 15.99 1.04 11.01
N VAL A 717 15.54 0.75 9.79
CA VAL A 717 15.83 1.58 8.61
C VAL A 717 14.75 2.66 8.51
N PRO A 718 15.03 3.94 8.81
CA PRO A 718 14.02 4.98 8.69
C PRO A 718 13.72 5.28 7.21
N ARG A 719 12.44 5.32 6.87
CA ARG A 719 11.94 5.86 5.60
C ARG A 719 11.45 7.30 5.81
N VAL A 720 11.90 8.20 4.94
CA VAL A 720 11.50 9.61 4.90
C VAL A 720 10.55 9.82 3.73
N TYR A 721 9.42 10.48 3.98
CA TYR A 721 8.41 10.74 2.96
C TYR A 721 8.67 12.06 2.21
N TYR A 722 8.52 12.05 0.88
CA TYR A 722 8.64 13.24 0.03
C TYR A 722 7.76 14.40 0.50
N GLY A 723 6.49 14.13 0.82
CA GLY A 723 5.53 15.16 1.24
C GLY A 723 5.82 15.78 2.61
N ASP A 724 6.77 15.24 3.39
CA ASP A 724 7.28 15.91 4.59
C ASP A 724 8.46 16.85 4.29
N LEU A 725 9.11 16.74 3.13
CA LEU A 725 10.13 17.69 2.64
C LEU A 725 9.56 18.73 1.68
N PHE A 726 8.64 18.34 0.81
CA PHE A 726 8.04 19.17 -0.23
C PHE A 726 6.51 19.16 -0.12
N SER A 727 5.82 20.03 -0.85
CA SER A 727 4.36 19.95 -0.92
C SER A 727 3.93 18.61 -1.53
N ASP A 728 2.88 18.00 -0.99
CA ASP A 728 2.25 16.79 -1.52
C ASP A 728 1.64 17.03 -2.92
N ASP A 729 1.29 18.28 -3.25
CA ASP A 729 0.76 18.72 -4.54
C ASP A 729 1.73 19.57 -5.38
N GLY A 730 1.36 19.81 -6.64
CA GLY A 730 2.11 20.68 -7.55
C GLY A 730 3.26 19.98 -8.28
N GLN A 731 4.15 20.75 -8.90
CA GLN A 731 5.27 20.21 -9.68
C GLN A 731 6.36 19.65 -8.75
N TYR A 732 7.03 18.58 -9.16
CA TYR A 732 7.94 17.85 -8.27
C TYR A 732 9.09 18.73 -7.74
N MET A 733 9.27 18.72 -6.41
CA MET A 733 10.20 19.56 -5.64
C MET A 733 9.98 21.09 -5.77
N SER A 734 8.85 21.58 -6.30
CA SER A 734 8.67 23.02 -6.56
C SER A 734 8.46 23.88 -5.31
N GLN A 735 7.86 23.32 -4.26
CA GLN A 735 7.61 23.99 -2.99
C GLN A 735 8.09 23.11 -1.83
N LYS A 736 8.82 23.69 -0.88
CA LYS A 736 9.22 23.03 0.37
C LYS A 736 8.05 23.00 1.37
N SER A 737 7.99 21.96 2.19
CA SER A 737 7.15 21.93 3.39
C SER A 737 7.66 22.91 4.47
N PRO A 738 6.85 23.23 5.50
CA PRO A 738 7.29 23.91 6.72
C PRO A 738 8.30 23.12 7.55
N TYR A 739 8.59 21.85 7.22
CA TYR A 739 9.47 20.97 7.98
C TYR A 739 10.80 20.67 7.28
N TYR A 740 10.96 21.03 5.99
CA TYR A 740 12.17 20.73 5.19
C TYR A 740 13.47 21.04 5.93
N ASP A 741 13.64 22.27 6.43
CA ASP A 741 14.92 22.69 7.02
C ASP A 741 15.20 21.92 8.33
N ALA A 742 14.15 21.47 9.03
CA ALA A 742 14.29 20.62 10.21
C ALA A 742 14.71 19.19 9.82
N ILE A 743 13.93 18.52 8.96
CA ILE A 743 14.18 17.12 8.59
C ILE A 743 15.52 16.98 7.88
N THR A 744 15.89 17.93 7.01
CA THR A 744 17.20 17.93 6.35
C THR A 744 18.38 18.21 7.28
N SER A 745 18.17 18.94 8.39
CA SER A 745 19.18 19.14 9.44
C SER A 745 19.34 17.89 10.32
N LEU A 746 18.22 17.20 10.65
CA LEU A 746 18.24 15.89 11.31
C LEU A 746 18.94 14.83 10.47
N LEU A 747 18.65 14.75 9.18
CA LEU A 747 19.25 13.79 8.24
C LEU A 747 20.77 13.92 8.16
N LYS A 748 21.28 15.13 7.93
CA LYS A 748 22.74 15.42 7.99
C LYS A 748 23.35 15.08 9.35
N SER A 749 22.62 15.34 10.43
CA SER A 749 23.06 15.04 11.78
C SER A 749 23.01 13.54 12.11
N ARG A 750 22.16 12.75 11.44
CA ARG A 750 22.12 11.29 11.57
C ARG A 750 23.47 10.69 11.15
N ILE A 751 23.94 11.05 9.95
CA ILE A 751 25.28 10.70 9.45
C ILE A 751 26.35 11.04 10.49
N LYS A 752 26.28 12.25 11.05
CA LYS A 752 27.36 12.82 11.88
C LYS A 752 27.40 12.31 13.32
N TYR A 753 26.25 11.95 13.91
CA TYR A 753 26.13 11.73 15.35
C TYR A 753 25.39 10.45 15.77
N VAL A 754 24.52 9.86 14.94
CA VAL A 754 23.64 8.74 15.36
C VAL A 754 24.37 7.39 15.22
N ALA A 755 24.82 6.86 16.35
CA ALA A 755 25.41 5.52 16.46
C ALA A 755 25.38 5.03 17.93
N GLY A 756 25.75 3.76 18.14
CA GLY A 756 25.78 3.13 19.47
C GLY A 756 24.40 2.74 19.98
N GLY A 757 24.36 2.23 21.21
CA GLY A 757 23.12 1.81 21.88
C GLY A 757 22.19 2.98 22.22
N GLN A 758 20.97 2.65 22.65
CA GLN A 758 19.90 3.60 22.94
C GLN A 758 19.29 3.41 24.34
N SER A 759 18.89 4.52 24.97
CA SER A 759 17.96 4.48 26.09
C SER A 759 16.92 5.59 26.00
N MET A 760 15.65 5.21 26.17
CA MET A 760 14.50 6.12 26.28
C MET A 760 13.87 6.03 27.68
N ASN A 761 13.59 7.18 28.29
CA ASN A 761 13.02 7.26 29.64
C ASN A 761 12.00 8.40 29.76
N MET A 762 10.97 8.20 30.59
CA MET A 762 10.02 9.25 30.98
C MET A 762 10.42 9.90 32.30
N THR A 763 10.45 11.24 32.30
CA THR A 763 10.37 12.05 33.53
C THR A 763 8.92 12.53 33.70
N TYR A 764 8.36 12.39 34.89
CA TYR A 764 7.05 12.97 35.22
C TYR A 764 7.23 14.17 36.16
N LEU A 765 6.66 15.29 35.76
CA LEU A 765 6.57 16.52 36.53
C LEU A 765 5.25 16.57 37.32
N HIS A 766 5.06 17.62 38.10
CA HIS A 766 3.82 17.93 38.83
C HIS A 766 2.56 17.83 37.98
N GLU A 767 1.43 17.65 38.67
CA GLU A 767 0.13 17.55 38.03
C GLU A 767 -0.33 18.89 37.47
N CYS A 768 -0.72 18.89 36.18
CA CYS A 768 -1.33 20.03 35.51
C CYS A 768 -2.67 19.60 34.88
N PHE A 769 -3.55 20.56 34.64
CA PHE A 769 -4.85 20.35 34.00
C PHE A 769 -4.69 20.36 32.47
N ASP A 770 -5.00 19.26 31.80
CA ASP A 770 -5.11 19.18 30.34
C ASP A 770 -6.51 19.66 29.92
N PRO A 771 -6.66 20.86 29.32
CA PRO A 771 -7.95 21.40 28.93
C PRO A 771 -8.56 20.69 27.72
N ALA A 772 -7.76 19.99 26.90
CA ALA A 772 -8.27 19.23 25.75
C ALA A 772 -8.87 17.87 26.17
N LYS A 773 -8.49 17.37 27.36
CA LYS A 773 -9.02 16.12 27.94
C LYS A 773 -9.89 16.32 29.18
N ASN A 774 -9.92 17.53 29.74
CA ASN A 774 -10.63 17.87 30.97
C ASN A 774 -10.24 16.96 32.16
N GLU A 775 -8.94 16.73 32.33
CA GLU A 775 -8.36 15.91 33.41
C GLU A 775 -7.07 16.53 33.97
N THR A 776 -6.74 16.21 35.22
CA THR A 776 -5.49 16.65 35.87
C THR A 776 -4.56 15.45 36.01
N LYS A 777 -3.32 15.56 35.50
CA LYS A 777 -2.31 14.47 35.50
C LYS A 777 -0.87 15.01 35.54
N PRO A 778 0.10 14.20 36.01
CA PRO A 778 1.53 14.49 35.89
C PRO A 778 1.94 14.76 34.44
N GLN A 779 2.78 15.77 34.21
CA GLN A 779 3.25 16.11 32.86
C GLN A 779 4.45 15.25 32.47
N GLY A 780 4.27 14.36 31.49
CA GLY A 780 5.32 13.47 31.01
C GLY A 780 6.26 14.13 30.00
N VAL A 781 7.57 13.99 30.22
CA VAL A 781 8.64 14.41 29.30
C VAL A 781 9.49 13.19 28.95
N LEU A 782 9.54 12.86 27.66
CA LEU A 782 10.40 11.82 27.12
C LEU A 782 11.83 12.35 26.97
N THR A 783 12.79 11.53 27.34
CA THR A 783 14.20 11.66 26.97
C THR A 783 14.62 10.45 26.15
N SER A 784 15.43 10.66 25.10
CA SER A 784 16.01 9.61 24.27
C SER A 784 17.49 9.91 24.06
N VAL A 785 18.37 8.93 24.20
CA VAL A 785 19.83 9.10 24.01
C VAL A 785 20.38 7.98 23.13
N ARG A 786 21.20 8.34 22.13
CA ARG A 786 22.17 7.46 21.48
C ARG A 786 23.57 7.79 21.98
N TYR A 787 24.37 6.78 22.34
CA TYR A 787 25.65 6.97 23.03
C TYR A 787 26.88 7.16 22.11
N GLY A 788 26.72 7.11 20.79
CA GLY A 788 27.83 7.17 19.84
C GLY A 788 28.52 5.82 19.63
N LYS A 789 29.21 5.68 18.50
CA LYS A 789 29.81 4.41 18.07
C LYS A 789 30.79 3.88 19.11
N GLY A 790 30.63 2.61 19.51
CA GLY A 790 31.47 1.98 20.54
C GLY A 790 31.01 2.14 21.99
N ALA A 791 29.87 2.79 22.25
CA ALA A 791 29.16 2.75 23.53
C ALA A 791 27.74 2.19 23.34
N MET A 792 27.36 1.20 24.16
CA MET A 792 26.06 0.53 24.08
C MET A 792 25.15 0.84 25.27
N THR A 793 25.73 1.32 26.36
CA THR A 793 25.06 1.65 27.62
C THR A 793 25.59 2.96 28.20
N ALA A 794 24.83 3.55 29.12
CA ALA A 794 25.23 4.77 29.83
C ALA A 794 26.51 4.64 30.67
N ASP A 795 26.96 3.42 30.99
CA ASP A 795 28.16 3.17 31.80
C ASP A 795 29.42 2.97 30.95
N ASP A 796 29.28 2.82 29.62
CA ASP A 796 30.41 2.59 28.71
C ASP A 796 31.27 3.84 28.53
N LEU A 797 32.59 3.62 28.47
CA LEU A 797 33.58 4.69 28.25
C LEU A 797 33.80 5.03 26.77
N GLY A 798 33.24 4.23 25.86
CA GLY A 798 33.39 4.39 24.41
C GLY A 798 34.76 3.96 23.86
N ASN A 799 35.01 4.37 22.62
CA ASN A 799 36.26 4.22 21.87
C ASN A 799 36.78 5.60 21.40
N SER A 800 37.65 5.63 20.40
CA SER A 800 38.19 6.87 19.80
C SER A 800 37.13 7.78 19.15
N ASP A 801 36.05 7.19 18.65
CA ASP A 801 35.09 7.82 17.74
C ASP A 801 33.87 8.34 18.52
N THR A 802 33.53 7.67 19.62
CA THR A 802 32.35 7.95 20.46
C THR A 802 32.26 9.42 20.89
N ARG A 803 33.39 10.02 21.30
CA ARG A 803 33.39 11.27 22.06
C ARG A 803 32.74 12.45 21.33
N GLN A 804 32.83 12.54 20.00
CA GLN A 804 32.19 13.60 19.22
C GLN A 804 30.85 13.17 18.58
N GLN A 805 30.38 11.96 18.89
CA GLN A 805 29.12 11.39 18.42
C GLN A 805 28.08 11.32 19.56
N GLY A 806 26.95 10.65 19.30
CA GLY A 806 25.81 10.60 20.21
C GLY A 806 24.88 11.79 20.05
N ILE A 807 23.61 11.59 20.37
CA ILE A 807 22.57 12.63 20.31
C ILE A 807 21.55 12.38 21.43
N GLY A 808 21.05 13.46 22.03
CA GLY A 808 20.06 13.40 23.09
C GLY A 808 18.83 14.25 22.77
N LEU A 809 17.65 13.68 22.90
CA LEU A 809 16.36 14.36 22.68
C LEU A 809 15.64 14.63 23.99
N VAL A 810 14.89 15.74 24.03
CA VAL A 810 13.91 16.06 25.08
C VAL A 810 12.59 16.41 24.39
N ILE A 811 11.52 15.66 24.68
CA ILE A 811 10.24 15.75 23.98
C ILE A 811 9.06 15.76 24.96
N ASN A 812 8.10 16.65 24.72
CA ASN A 812 6.79 16.68 25.37
C ASN A 812 5.73 17.10 24.34
N ASN A 813 4.49 16.58 24.46
CA ASN A 813 3.39 16.82 23.50
C ASN A 813 2.31 17.80 24.01
N LYS A 814 2.60 18.64 25.02
CA LYS A 814 1.63 19.54 25.67
C LYS A 814 2.05 21.01 25.59
N PRO A 815 1.34 21.87 24.83
CA PRO A 815 1.74 23.27 24.61
C PRO A 815 1.69 24.15 25.86
N PHE A 816 1.15 23.63 26.97
CA PHE A 816 1.06 24.26 28.28
C PHE A 816 2.10 23.74 29.29
N LEU A 817 3.10 22.95 28.84
CA LEU A 817 4.17 22.43 29.69
C LEU A 817 4.86 23.52 30.52
N ASN A 818 5.01 23.26 31.82
CA ASN A 818 5.75 24.07 32.77
C ASN A 818 6.49 23.19 33.77
N LEU A 819 7.53 23.74 34.40
CA LEU A 819 8.30 23.12 35.49
C LEU A 819 8.23 24.04 36.73
N ASN A 820 8.22 23.45 37.92
CA ASN A 820 8.46 24.15 39.18
C ASN A 820 9.96 24.44 39.39
N ASP A 821 10.30 25.35 40.31
CA ASP A 821 11.69 25.77 40.56
C ASP A 821 12.61 24.63 41.10
N ASP A 822 12.01 23.64 41.76
CA ASP A 822 12.66 22.43 42.28
C ASP A 822 12.72 21.27 41.27
N GLU A 823 12.00 21.37 40.14
CA GLU A 823 12.00 20.37 39.08
C GLU A 823 13.14 20.56 38.08
N GLN A 824 13.51 19.46 37.41
CA GLN A 824 14.51 19.45 36.34
C GLN A 824 14.31 18.23 35.42
N ILE A 825 14.66 18.39 34.14
CA ILE A 825 14.80 17.27 33.20
C ILE A 825 16.27 16.89 33.12
N VAL A 826 16.57 15.59 33.24
CA VAL A 826 17.94 15.06 33.18
C VAL A 826 18.10 14.19 31.93
N LEU A 827 19.04 14.57 31.07
CA LEU A 827 19.35 13.87 29.82
C LEU A 827 20.73 13.21 29.98
N ASN A 828 20.73 11.89 30.20
CA ASN A 828 21.93 11.13 30.56
C ASN A 828 22.74 10.70 29.32
N MET A 829 23.69 11.53 28.90
CA MET A 829 24.59 11.23 27.77
C MET A 829 25.62 10.13 28.07
N GLY A 830 25.76 9.69 29.33
CA GLY A 830 26.57 8.52 29.70
C GLY A 830 28.06 8.81 29.93
N ALA A 831 28.79 7.77 30.35
CA ALA A 831 30.13 7.88 30.90
C ALA A 831 31.19 8.33 29.89
N ALA A 832 31.08 7.93 28.61
CA ALA A 832 31.89 8.45 27.50
C ALA A 832 31.80 9.98 27.34
N HIS A 833 30.71 10.61 27.81
CA HIS A 833 30.35 12.01 27.57
C HIS A 833 30.43 12.90 28.82
N LYS A 834 31.17 12.48 29.85
CA LYS A 834 31.44 13.28 31.06
C LYS A 834 32.15 14.60 30.76
N ASN A 835 31.76 15.67 31.46
CA ASN A 835 32.35 17.02 31.40
C ASN A 835 32.57 17.54 29.97
N GLN A 836 31.53 17.47 29.14
CA GLN A 836 31.55 17.76 27.71
C GLN A 836 30.61 18.91 27.35
N ALA A 837 31.06 19.76 26.43
CA ALA A 837 30.23 20.78 25.79
C ALA A 837 29.25 20.16 24.78
N TYR A 838 27.98 20.47 24.95
CA TYR A 838 26.88 20.15 24.04
C TYR A 838 26.21 21.42 23.55
N ARG A 839 25.64 21.37 22.35
CA ARG A 839 24.86 22.46 21.75
C ARG A 839 23.56 21.89 21.16
N PRO A 840 22.49 22.68 20.98
CA PRO A 840 21.31 22.19 20.30
C PRO A 840 21.64 21.95 18.83
N LEU A 841 21.11 20.87 18.28
CA LEU A 841 20.75 20.78 16.86
C LEU A 841 19.42 21.50 16.63
N MET A 842 18.48 21.31 17.55
CA MET A 842 17.18 21.97 17.56
C MET A 842 16.79 22.39 18.97
N LEU A 843 16.15 23.54 19.09
CA LEU A 843 15.67 24.07 20.36
C LEU A 843 14.31 24.75 20.17
N THR A 844 13.32 24.31 20.94
CA THR A 844 12.06 25.04 21.07
C THR A 844 12.31 26.39 21.74
N THR A 845 11.86 27.47 21.09
CA THR A 845 11.93 28.84 21.58
C THR A 845 10.53 29.44 21.66
N LYS A 846 10.36 30.53 22.41
CA LYS A 846 9.10 31.31 22.46
C LYS A 846 8.64 31.86 21.10
N SER A 847 9.50 31.81 20.08
CA SER A 847 9.24 32.22 18.69
C SER A 847 9.00 31.06 17.71
N GLY A 848 9.16 29.80 18.13
CA GLY A 848 9.10 28.62 17.26
C GLY A 848 10.29 27.68 17.43
N LEU A 849 10.44 26.69 16.55
CA LEU A 849 11.58 25.77 16.56
C LEU A 849 12.80 26.45 15.92
N GLN A 850 13.89 26.61 16.70
CA GLN A 850 15.15 27.12 16.18
C GLN A 850 16.10 25.97 15.82
N ILE A 851 16.66 26.02 14.61
CA ILE A 851 17.59 25.03 14.07
C ILE A 851 19.01 25.61 14.08
N TYR A 852 19.99 24.75 14.38
CA TYR A 852 21.40 25.10 14.37
C TYR A 852 22.21 23.99 13.66
N ASP A 853 22.57 24.18 12.40
CA ASP A 853 23.37 23.16 11.69
C ASP A 853 24.81 23.04 12.23
N LYS A 854 25.31 24.10 12.85
CA LYS A 854 26.71 24.26 13.28
C LYS A 854 26.83 24.83 14.69
N ASP A 855 27.95 24.52 15.34
CA ASP A 855 28.24 24.95 16.71
C ASP A 855 28.40 26.48 16.83
N ALA A 856 28.87 27.13 15.76
CA ALA A 856 29.09 28.58 15.71
C ALA A 856 27.77 29.37 15.73
N GLY A 857 27.43 29.91 16.89
CA GLY A 857 26.20 30.68 17.14
C GLY A 857 25.12 29.89 17.91
N ALA A 858 25.36 28.61 18.20
CA ALA A 858 24.48 27.81 19.04
C ALA A 858 24.80 28.05 20.54
N PRO A 859 23.79 28.03 21.44
CA PRO A 859 24.04 28.08 22.88
C PRO A 859 24.72 26.79 23.35
N VAL A 860 25.65 26.88 24.31
CA VAL A 860 26.42 25.74 24.81
C VAL A 860 26.05 25.43 26.26
N VAL A 861 25.76 24.15 26.52
CA VAL A 861 25.57 23.56 27.85
C VAL A 861 26.68 22.53 28.11
N TYR A 862 26.85 22.12 29.37
CA TYR A 862 27.89 21.15 29.75
C TYR A 862 27.29 19.98 30.51
N THR A 863 27.76 18.76 30.23
CA THR A 863 27.48 17.60 31.07
C THR A 863 28.24 17.69 32.40
N ASN A 864 27.65 17.15 33.46
CA ASN A 864 28.35 16.96 34.73
C ASN A 864 29.40 15.81 34.66
N ASP A 865 30.01 15.51 35.81
CA ASP A 865 30.94 14.39 36.03
C ASP A 865 30.28 13.00 36.00
N ALA A 866 28.94 12.94 35.96
CA ALA A 866 28.16 11.74 35.66
C ALA A 866 27.80 11.59 34.16
N GLY A 867 28.04 12.61 33.31
CA GLY A 867 27.68 12.57 31.88
C GLY A 867 26.27 13.09 31.56
N GLN A 868 25.66 13.84 32.47
CA GLN A 868 24.26 14.28 32.37
C GLN A 868 24.16 15.76 32.02
N LEU A 869 23.29 16.10 31.07
CA LEU A 869 22.75 17.46 30.90
C LEU A 869 21.54 17.63 31.84
N ILE A 870 21.38 18.82 32.41
CA ILE A 870 20.30 19.15 33.34
C ILE A 870 19.62 20.43 32.85
N PHE A 871 18.30 20.38 32.66
CA PHE A 871 17.49 21.49 32.15
C PHE A 871 16.39 21.88 33.14
N LYS A 872 16.03 23.16 33.19
CA LYS A 872 15.04 23.74 34.13
C LYS A 872 13.99 24.58 33.40
N SER A 873 13.08 25.21 34.15
CA SER A 873 11.92 26.00 33.70
C SER A 873 12.26 27.19 32.77
N ASP A 874 13.51 27.65 32.75
CA ASP A 874 14.02 28.66 31.82
C ASP A 874 14.36 28.09 30.43
N MET A 875 14.68 26.79 30.34
CA MET A 875 15.07 26.09 29.12
C MET A 875 13.98 25.16 28.55
N VAL A 876 13.09 24.62 29.40
CA VAL A 876 12.03 23.67 29.03
C VAL A 876 10.67 24.26 29.41
N TYR A 877 9.84 24.52 28.40
CA TYR A 877 8.51 25.10 28.52
C TYR A 877 7.67 24.81 27.26
N GLY A 878 6.35 24.75 27.40
CA GLY A 878 5.44 24.49 26.30
C GLY A 878 5.32 25.67 25.33
N VAL A 879 5.15 25.35 24.05
CA VAL A 879 4.77 26.28 22.99
C VAL A 879 3.69 25.67 22.10
N SER A 880 2.95 26.52 21.38
CA SER A 880 2.11 26.10 20.24
C SER A 880 2.46 26.95 19.01
N ASN A 881 2.93 26.29 17.95
CA ASN A 881 3.27 26.86 16.64
C ASN A 881 3.16 25.73 15.58
N PRO A 882 3.22 26.02 14.27
CA PRO A 882 2.97 25.02 13.22
C PRO A 882 3.94 23.82 13.19
N GLN A 883 5.11 23.95 13.80
CA GLN A 883 6.14 22.90 13.88
C GLN A 883 6.15 22.17 15.24
N VAL A 884 5.70 22.81 16.33
CA VAL A 884 5.74 22.27 17.69
C VAL A 884 4.49 22.66 18.48
N SER A 885 3.76 21.66 18.98
CA SER A 885 2.71 21.78 19.99
C SER A 885 3.10 20.90 21.18
N GLY A 886 3.78 21.52 22.15
CA GLY A 886 4.58 20.81 23.15
C GLY A 886 5.94 21.47 23.41
N TYR A 887 6.96 20.66 23.66
CA TYR A 887 8.37 21.06 23.67
C TYR A 887 9.21 20.01 22.96
N PHE A 888 10.16 20.46 22.14
CA PHE A 888 11.13 19.61 21.47
C PHE A 888 12.51 20.27 21.46
N ALA A 889 13.53 19.53 21.89
CA ALA A 889 14.93 19.86 21.67
C ALA A 889 15.75 18.61 21.32
N ALA A 890 16.80 18.80 20.53
CA ALA A 890 17.79 17.79 20.18
C ALA A 890 19.19 18.37 20.42
N TRP A 891 20.06 17.62 21.11
CA TRP A 891 21.37 18.08 21.58
C TRP A 891 22.50 17.17 21.07
N VAL A 892 23.56 17.77 20.54
CA VAL A 892 24.73 17.07 19.96
C VAL A 892 26.04 17.65 20.53
N PRO A 893 27.15 16.89 20.57
CA PRO A 893 28.41 17.37 21.09
C PRO A 893 29.04 18.47 20.23
N VAL A 894 29.72 19.41 20.89
CA VAL A 894 30.53 20.44 20.25
C VAL A 894 31.86 19.86 19.77
N GLY A 895 32.35 20.33 18.62
CA GLY A 895 33.69 20.02 18.08
C GLY A 895 33.75 18.82 17.12
N ALA A 896 32.61 18.29 16.70
CA ALA A 896 32.53 17.26 15.66
C ALA A 896 32.90 17.83 14.28
N SER A 897 33.83 17.20 13.55
CA SER A 897 34.35 17.73 12.28
C SER A 897 33.33 17.67 11.14
N ASP A 898 33.50 18.51 10.11
CA ASP A 898 32.56 18.59 8.98
C ASP A 898 32.50 17.31 8.15
N SER A 899 33.53 16.46 8.22
CA SER A 899 33.62 15.15 7.56
C SER A 899 33.44 13.97 8.52
N GLN A 900 32.86 14.18 9.70
CA GLN A 900 32.61 13.12 10.66
C GLN A 900 31.42 12.25 10.21
N ASP A 901 31.62 10.94 10.18
CA ASP A 901 30.61 9.94 9.86
C ASP A 901 30.57 8.88 10.98
N ALA A 902 29.41 8.72 11.60
CA ALA A 902 29.15 7.80 12.70
C ALA A 902 28.71 6.41 12.22
N ARG A 903 28.36 6.28 10.92
CA ARG A 903 27.85 5.04 10.32
C ARG A 903 28.85 3.88 10.38
N THR A 904 28.32 2.69 10.18
CA THR A 904 29.10 1.44 10.13
C THR A 904 28.97 0.82 8.73
N GLN A 905 30.07 0.27 8.23
CA GLN A 905 30.12 -0.39 6.93
C GLN A 905 29.71 -1.86 7.09
N SER A 906 28.92 -2.36 6.14
CA SER A 906 28.48 -3.76 6.09
C SER A 906 29.64 -4.75 6.04
N SER A 907 29.50 -5.85 6.78
CA SER A 907 30.44 -6.96 6.85
C SER A 907 30.51 -7.74 5.54
N GLN A 908 31.73 -8.08 5.13
CA GLN A 908 32.00 -9.02 4.03
C GLN A 908 32.11 -10.48 4.54
N SER A 909 31.80 -10.73 5.81
CA SER A 909 31.86 -12.07 6.41
C SER A 909 30.62 -12.89 6.03
N GLU A 910 30.80 -14.21 5.90
CA GLU A 910 29.70 -15.14 5.62
C GLU A 910 28.66 -15.18 6.76
N THR A 911 27.39 -14.97 6.44
CA THR A 911 26.24 -15.26 7.32
C THR A 911 25.99 -16.78 7.39
N LYS A 912 25.39 -17.27 8.51
CA LYS A 912 25.36 -18.72 8.85
C LYS A 912 24.08 -19.22 9.55
N ASP A 913 23.17 -18.30 9.84
CA ASP A 913 21.81 -18.51 10.31
C ASP A 913 20.86 -18.85 9.15
N GLY A 914 21.04 -18.15 8.01
CA GLY A 914 20.20 -18.27 6.81
C GLY A 914 19.39 -17.02 6.51
N ASP A 915 19.44 -16.03 7.40
CA ASP A 915 18.78 -14.74 7.26
C ASP A 915 19.51 -13.85 6.24
N VAL A 916 18.75 -12.95 5.61
CA VAL A 916 19.25 -11.96 4.66
C VAL A 916 19.66 -10.67 5.38
N TYR A 917 18.73 -10.04 6.11
CA TYR A 917 19.03 -8.83 6.89
C TYR A 917 19.25 -9.13 8.37
N HIS A 918 20.12 -8.34 9.00
CA HIS A 918 20.41 -8.42 10.43
C HIS A 918 20.27 -7.03 11.06
N SER A 919 19.52 -6.91 12.16
CA SER A 919 19.31 -5.61 12.81
C SER A 919 20.52 -5.22 13.66
N ASN A 920 21.34 -4.31 13.13
CA ASN A 920 22.59 -3.86 13.74
C ASN A 920 23.02 -2.48 13.18
N ALA A 921 24.12 -1.93 13.70
CA ALA A 921 24.68 -0.63 13.36
C ALA A 921 25.00 -0.39 11.87
N ALA A 922 25.20 -1.43 11.04
CA ALA A 922 25.40 -1.31 9.60
C ALA A 922 24.08 -1.26 8.83
N LEU A 923 23.08 -2.08 9.18
CA LEU A 923 21.72 -1.92 8.64
C LEU A 923 21.12 -0.57 9.06
N ASP A 924 21.26 -0.19 10.35
CA ASP A 924 20.90 1.12 10.92
C ASP A 924 21.48 2.30 10.15
N SER A 925 22.63 2.12 9.48
CA SER A 925 23.31 3.19 8.75
C SER A 925 22.61 3.60 7.44
N ASN A 926 21.57 2.86 7.03
CA ASN A 926 20.75 3.17 5.88
C ASN A 926 19.65 4.20 6.18
N VAL A 927 19.16 4.85 5.13
CA VAL A 927 17.95 5.70 5.14
C VAL A 927 17.26 5.52 3.77
N ILE A 928 15.98 5.19 3.78
CA ILE A 928 15.13 5.13 2.58
C ILE A 928 14.47 6.49 2.38
N TYR A 929 14.32 6.93 1.13
CA TYR A 929 13.50 8.08 0.78
C TYR A 929 12.39 7.67 -0.19
N GLU A 930 11.15 7.72 0.28
CA GLU A 930 9.93 7.55 -0.52
C GLU A 930 9.74 8.83 -1.35
N GLY A 931 10.25 8.77 -2.58
CA GLY A 931 10.63 9.94 -3.36
C GLY A 931 9.52 10.54 -4.22
N PHE A 932 8.26 10.38 -3.85
CA PHE A 932 7.10 10.84 -4.60
C PHE A 932 5.89 11.13 -3.69
N SER A 933 4.89 11.82 -4.24
CA SER A 933 3.53 11.84 -3.68
C SER A 933 2.52 11.52 -4.78
N ASN A 934 1.47 10.80 -4.40
CA ASN A 934 0.30 10.54 -5.23
C ASN A 934 -0.22 11.81 -5.91
N PHE A 935 -0.29 12.92 -5.18
CA PHE A 935 -0.97 14.15 -5.59
C PHE A 935 -0.11 15.16 -6.36
N GLN A 936 1.10 14.79 -6.75
CA GLN A 936 1.91 15.55 -7.70
C GLN A 936 1.09 15.92 -8.95
N ALA A 937 1.29 17.13 -9.47
CA ALA A 937 0.69 17.58 -10.72
C ALA A 937 1.27 16.82 -11.92
N MET A 938 0.54 16.84 -13.04
CA MET A 938 1.10 16.41 -14.32
C MET A 938 2.15 17.43 -14.81
N PRO A 939 3.29 16.99 -15.36
CA PRO A 939 4.38 17.87 -15.76
C PRO A 939 4.02 18.73 -16.98
N GLU A 940 4.21 20.04 -16.89
CA GLU A 940 3.89 21.01 -17.94
C GLU A 940 4.96 21.10 -19.05
N LYS A 941 6.16 20.62 -18.77
CA LYS A 941 7.35 20.68 -19.65
C LYS A 941 8.37 19.62 -19.23
N ASN A 942 9.32 19.34 -20.11
CA ASN A 942 10.35 18.31 -19.91
C ASN A 942 11.13 18.44 -18.58
N ASP A 943 11.46 19.67 -18.17
CA ASP A 943 12.25 19.88 -16.95
C ASP A 943 11.48 19.53 -15.66
N ASP A 944 10.15 19.41 -15.69
CA ASP A 944 9.32 19.15 -14.52
C ASP A 944 9.01 17.66 -14.29
N PHE A 945 9.41 16.77 -15.21
CA PHE A 945 9.36 15.33 -14.99
C PHE A 945 10.15 14.92 -13.74
N THR A 946 9.51 14.13 -12.88
CA THR A 946 10.08 13.63 -11.62
C THR A 946 11.46 13.00 -11.81
N ASN A 947 11.62 12.14 -12.82
CA ASN A 947 12.88 11.42 -13.06
C ASN A 947 14.00 12.38 -13.50
N VAL A 948 13.68 13.40 -14.32
CA VAL A 948 14.61 14.47 -14.71
C VAL A 948 15.05 15.28 -13.48
N LYS A 949 14.12 15.61 -12.58
CA LYS A 949 14.41 16.31 -11.32
C LYS A 949 15.23 15.44 -10.36
N ILE A 950 14.96 14.13 -10.25
CA ILE A 950 15.77 13.19 -9.46
C ILE A 950 17.22 13.17 -9.98
N ALA A 951 17.40 13.03 -11.30
CA ALA A 951 18.73 13.06 -11.93
C ALA A 951 19.49 14.37 -11.64
N GLN A 952 18.80 15.52 -11.70
CA GLN A 952 19.37 16.83 -11.35
C GLN A 952 19.72 16.98 -9.87
N ASN A 953 19.07 16.24 -8.96
CA ASN A 953 19.18 16.40 -7.51
C ASN A 953 19.82 15.23 -6.77
N ALA A 954 20.34 14.19 -7.45
CA ALA A 954 20.95 13.02 -6.81
C ALA A 954 21.98 13.36 -5.71
N LYS A 955 22.79 14.41 -5.92
CA LYS A 955 23.76 14.89 -4.91
C LYS A 955 23.10 15.43 -3.64
N LEU A 956 21.92 16.06 -3.73
CA LEU A 956 21.16 16.52 -2.56
C LEU A 956 20.78 15.34 -1.68
N PHE A 957 20.23 14.28 -2.26
CA PHE A 957 19.85 13.07 -1.51
C PHE A 957 21.09 12.42 -0.85
N LYS A 958 22.26 12.47 -1.51
CA LYS A 958 23.51 12.00 -0.91
C LYS A 958 23.99 12.87 0.26
N ASP A 959 23.89 14.19 0.14
CA ASP A 959 24.19 15.15 1.20
C ASP A 959 23.20 15.07 2.38
N LEU A 960 22.05 14.43 2.18
CA LEU A 960 21.08 14.06 3.22
C LEU A 960 21.32 12.65 3.79
N GLY A 961 22.26 11.88 3.25
CA GLY A 961 22.59 10.55 3.76
C GLY A 961 21.61 9.45 3.35
N ILE A 962 20.74 9.71 2.37
CA ILE A 962 19.90 8.67 1.75
C ILE A 962 20.80 7.59 1.15
N THR A 963 20.46 6.32 1.39
CA THR A 963 21.19 5.15 0.86
C THR A 963 20.38 4.34 -0.12
N SER A 964 19.03 4.39 -0.04
CA SER A 964 18.14 3.89 -1.08
C SER A 964 17.02 4.88 -1.38
N PHE A 965 16.68 5.04 -2.65
CA PHE A 965 15.62 5.91 -3.15
C PHE A 965 14.48 5.03 -3.66
N GLU A 966 13.31 5.15 -3.06
CA GLU A 966 12.07 4.49 -3.48
C GLU A 966 11.38 5.39 -4.49
N LEU A 967 11.40 4.96 -5.77
CA LEU A 967 10.71 5.66 -6.85
C LEU A 967 9.23 5.25 -6.84
N ALA A 968 8.37 6.12 -7.37
CA ALA A 968 6.98 5.74 -7.68
C ALA A 968 6.94 4.56 -8.66
N PRO A 969 5.87 3.74 -8.69
CA PRO A 969 5.64 2.78 -9.76
C PRO A 969 5.71 3.48 -11.13
N GLN A 970 6.61 3.00 -11.98
CA GLN A 970 6.96 3.68 -13.24
C GLN A 970 5.98 3.41 -14.39
N TYR A 971 4.95 2.59 -14.15
CA TYR A 971 4.06 2.03 -15.16
C TYR A 971 3.10 3.05 -15.78
N ARG A 972 2.70 2.82 -17.04
CA ARG A 972 1.72 3.67 -17.72
C ARG A 972 0.33 3.47 -17.12
N SER A 973 -0.18 4.53 -16.50
CA SER A 973 -1.51 4.51 -15.89
C SER A 973 -2.63 4.25 -16.91
N SER A 974 -3.68 3.55 -16.46
CA SER A 974 -4.86 3.18 -17.25
C SER A 974 -5.71 4.38 -17.68
N THR A 975 -5.70 5.47 -16.92
CA THR A 975 -6.49 6.69 -17.14
C THR A 975 -8.02 6.50 -17.20
N ASP A 976 -8.55 5.37 -16.72
CA ASP A 976 -9.98 5.05 -16.76
C ASP A 976 -10.85 5.84 -15.77
N ASN A 977 -10.26 6.40 -14.70
CA ASN A 977 -10.91 7.17 -13.63
C ASN A 977 -11.83 6.34 -12.70
N SER A 978 -11.67 5.01 -12.66
CA SER A 978 -12.46 4.09 -11.81
C SER A 978 -12.02 4.04 -10.34
N PHE A 979 -10.83 4.55 -10.04
CA PHE A 979 -10.27 4.74 -8.69
C PHE A 979 -9.25 5.87 -8.69
N LEU A 980 -8.92 6.42 -7.52
CA LEU A 980 -8.05 7.59 -7.33
C LEU A 980 -6.77 7.49 -8.20
N ASP A 981 -6.03 6.38 -8.10
CA ASP A 981 -4.78 6.12 -8.81
C ASP A 981 -4.86 6.40 -10.33
N SER A 982 -5.95 5.98 -10.96
CA SER A 982 -6.22 6.17 -12.39
C SER A 982 -6.58 7.63 -12.75
N VAL A 983 -7.07 8.41 -11.78
CA VAL A 983 -7.36 9.85 -11.93
C VAL A 983 -6.08 10.67 -11.80
N ILE A 984 -5.29 10.43 -10.75
CA ILE A 984 -4.04 11.16 -10.48
C ILE A 984 -2.83 10.60 -11.24
N GLN A 985 -2.98 9.46 -11.93
CA GLN A 985 -1.98 8.82 -12.78
C GLN A 985 -0.65 8.54 -12.06
N ASN A 986 -0.74 8.11 -10.80
CA ASN A 986 0.39 7.83 -9.92
C ASN A 986 1.17 6.54 -10.26
N GLY A 987 0.65 5.72 -11.17
CA GLY A 987 1.34 4.52 -11.68
C GLY A 987 0.90 3.20 -11.03
N TYR A 988 0.11 3.19 -9.95
CA TYR A 988 -0.43 1.95 -9.37
C TYR A 988 -1.53 1.32 -10.23
N ALA A 989 -2.46 2.13 -10.76
CA ALA A 989 -3.48 1.66 -11.71
C ALA A 989 -2.96 1.75 -13.15
N PHE A 990 -2.47 0.63 -13.71
CA PHE A 990 -1.86 0.50 -15.05
C PHE A 990 -2.57 -0.51 -15.97
N THR A 991 -2.26 -0.50 -17.27
CA THR A 991 -2.74 -1.50 -18.26
C THR A 991 -1.65 -2.37 -18.89
N ASP A 992 -0.40 -1.92 -18.87
CA ASP A 992 0.76 -2.69 -19.34
C ASP A 992 1.87 -2.58 -18.30
N ARG A 993 2.29 -3.72 -17.77
CA ARG A 993 3.28 -3.85 -16.69
C ARG A 993 4.70 -3.53 -17.16
N TYR A 994 4.95 -3.61 -18.46
CA TYR A 994 6.27 -3.41 -19.07
C TYR A 994 6.42 -2.01 -19.68
N ASP A 995 5.32 -1.27 -19.92
CA ASP A 995 5.38 0.10 -20.42
C ASP A 995 5.65 1.13 -19.31
N VAL A 996 6.93 1.32 -19.02
CA VAL A 996 7.46 2.32 -18.08
C VAL A 996 7.70 3.70 -18.72
N GLY A 997 6.97 4.04 -19.79
CA GLY A 997 7.16 5.28 -20.54
C GLY A 997 7.94 5.11 -21.85
N TYR A 998 7.71 4.00 -22.57
CA TYR A 998 8.18 3.81 -23.94
C TYR A 998 7.35 4.65 -24.92
N ASN A 999 8.02 5.27 -25.91
CA ASN A 999 7.47 6.15 -26.95
C ASN A 999 6.86 7.47 -26.43
N THR A 1000 6.06 7.41 -25.36
CA THR A 1000 5.46 8.56 -24.68
C THR A 1000 5.71 8.45 -23.17
N PRO A 1001 5.94 9.56 -22.46
CA PRO A 1001 6.24 9.52 -21.04
C PRO A 1001 5.05 9.03 -20.20
N THR A 1002 5.33 8.61 -18.96
CA THR A 1002 4.34 8.51 -17.88
C THR A 1002 4.28 9.85 -17.13
N LYS A 1003 3.65 9.88 -15.94
CA LYS A 1003 3.71 11.03 -15.03
C LYS A 1003 5.14 11.37 -14.58
N TYR A 1004 6.04 10.38 -14.58
CA TYR A 1004 7.39 10.49 -13.99
C TYR A 1004 8.49 10.78 -15.02
N GLY A 1005 8.33 10.32 -16.26
CA GLY A 1005 9.25 10.58 -17.37
C GLY A 1005 9.07 9.61 -18.54
N THR A 1006 9.98 9.66 -19.52
CA THR A 1006 10.20 8.55 -20.46
C THR A 1006 11.11 7.48 -19.84
N VAL A 1007 11.17 6.29 -20.44
CA VAL A 1007 12.14 5.25 -20.05
C VAL A 1007 13.58 5.78 -20.01
N ASP A 1008 14.01 6.58 -20.99
CA ASP A 1008 15.36 7.16 -21.00
C ASP A 1008 15.62 8.07 -19.79
N GLN A 1009 14.59 8.79 -19.32
CA GLN A 1009 14.68 9.66 -18.15
C GLN A 1009 14.69 8.88 -16.84
N LEU A 1010 13.99 7.75 -16.78
CA LEU A 1010 14.13 6.78 -15.69
C LEU A 1010 15.58 6.28 -15.62
N LEU A 1011 16.14 5.80 -16.74
CA LEU A 1011 17.51 5.29 -16.81
C LEU A 1011 18.56 6.38 -16.47
N ASP A 1012 18.33 7.63 -16.86
CA ASP A 1012 19.13 8.79 -16.42
C ASP A 1012 19.07 9.02 -14.90
N SER A 1013 17.90 8.85 -14.28
CA SER A 1013 17.73 9.01 -12.83
C SER A 1013 18.41 7.90 -12.03
N LEU A 1014 18.31 6.64 -12.48
CA LEU A 1014 18.99 5.48 -11.90
C LEU A 1014 20.52 5.67 -11.97
N ARG A 1015 21.06 6.02 -13.15
CA ARG A 1015 22.49 6.37 -13.30
C ARG A 1015 22.95 7.49 -12.37
N ALA A 1016 22.13 8.53 -12.17
CA ALA A 1016 22.48 9.65 -11.31
C ALA A 1016 22.51 9.25 -9.82
N LEU A 1017 21.57 8.41 -9.36
CA LEU A 1017 21.55 7.85 -8.00
C LEU A 1017 22.77 6.96 -7.75
N HIS A 1018 23.06 6.01 -8.66
CA HIS A 1018 24.24 5.14 -8.58
C HIS A 1018 25.56 5.91 -8.62
N ALA A 1019 25.65 6.99 -9.41
CA ALA A 1019 26.82 7.88 -9.44
C ALA A 1019 27.07 8.61 -8.10
N GLN A 1020 26.10 8.63 -7.19
CA GLN A 1020 26.27 9.08 -5.80
C GLN A 1020 26.36 7.91 -4.79
N GLY A 1021 26.25 6.66 -5.24
CA GLY A 1021 26.14 5.49 -4.37
C GLY A 1021 24.86 5.55 -3.52
N ILE A 1022 23.73 5.72 -4.17
CA ILE A 1022 22.37 5.57 -3.62
C ILE A 1022 21.70 4.49 -4.46
N GLN A 1023 21.09 3.49 -3.82
CA GLN A 1023 20.32 2.44 -4.47
C GLN A 1023 19.00 2.99 -5.04
N ALA A 1024 18.41 2.28 -5.99
CA ALA A 1024 17.05 2.48 -6.45
C ALA A 1024 16.14 1.29 -6.10
N ILE A 1025 15.05 1.59 -5.42
CA ILE A 1025 13.93 0.68 -5.15
C ILE A 1025 12.86 0.88 -6.24
N ASN A 1026 12.47 -0.22 -6.88
CA ASN A 1026 11.27 -0.32 -7.70
C ASN A 1026 10.04 -0.53 -6.81
N ASP A 1027 8.86 -0.23 -7.35
CA ASP A 1027 7.60 -0.83 -6.88
C ASP A 1027 7.25 -2.02 -7.79
#